data_AF-A0A3L9YQB5-F1
#
_entry.id   AF-A0A3L9YQB5-F1
#
_cell.length_a   1.000
_cell.length_b   1.000
_cell.length_c   1.000
_cell.angle_alpha   90.00
_cell.angle_beta   90.00
_cell.angle_gamma   90.00
#
_symmetry.space_group_name_H-M   'P 1'
#
loop_
_entity.id
_entity.type
_entity.pdbx_description
1 polymer ?
#
loop_
_entity_poly.entity_id
_entity_poly.type
_entity_poly.pdbx_seq_one_letter_code
_entity_poly.pdbx_strand_id
1 'polypeptide(L)'
;MVGLLLIGAVTLSQWDWNRSKPWIDQTLSEAAGRQFAVEGDLSASWHWPQPLEEGWHRWVPGITVQGTQLVLQDPPGFARPGKAATPQTTARAEMARASLKLWPLLARQVVIDTLELSGPDISLARLRDGSNNWTLLPKRDPDDATPRWAFSIHQLSVRGGHLAYNDAKQDLDLTVRVDTLSEGQTVVASGNAASPASGTASASSTPVYGVRFDLKGTLGKARIEGQGQAGSVLSLRDKEVNYPLQFTAKAGSVETAVRGILANPGALSGMDFQVMLKGASMADLYALTGLVLPNTPAFQTQGRLQGSLQPGRAVWDYRDFTGTVGQSDLHGNLRFVSAAPRGKLSGAITSNQLRLVDLGPVLGTATTATAQPGRNGKVLPNAAFATDRWSTMDMDLKFAGQRVIRPNSLPLEDLSVHAVLDDAVLRLEPLHFGVAKGQIESKLVLDSRKRPLTVHMDTRVQNLRLAALFPEVELTQKSLGRLDGAMALNGQGNSVAQWLGSSSGEARLYVRDGTLSRELLDRAALNVGSIVVGKLFGDNKEVQLRCAVADLAVREGLATVRTAKLSTNEAVVDVTGTIDMAEERLNLSVKPASLEWKFFSLRTPLYVRGTLGKPDVGAEPGPLLLRAGAAIAAAVAAPAALALLPVTVPGADDDAQCAPLLAQATQPVKAGRAGAPVARTPSR
;
A
#
# COMPACT_ATOMS: atom_id res chain seq x y z
N MET A 1 -53.44 59.50 7.20
CA MET A 1 -52.49 58.46 6.74
C MET A 1 -51.06 58.75 7.20
N VAL A 2 -50.48 59.92 6.92
CA VAL A 2 -49.13 60.32 7.38
C VAL A 2 -48.98 60.31 8.91
N GLY A 3 -49.97 60.81 9.66
CA GLY A 3 -49.95 60.77 11.14
C GLY A 3 -50.00 59.34 11.72
N LEU A 4 -50.74 58.42 11.09
CA LEU A 4 -50.78 57.00 11.50
C LEU A 4 -49.48 56.27 11.19
N LEU A 5 -48.82 56.62 10.08
CA LEU A 5 -47.49 56.10 9.74
C LEU A 5 -46.41 56.62 10.69
N LEU A 6 -46.47 57.89 11.09
CA LEU A 6 -45.56 58.46 12.09
C LEU A 6 -45.77 57.86 13.48
N ILE A 7 -47.03 57.71 13.91
CA ILE A 7 -47.35 57.02 15.17
C ILE A 7 -46.86 55.57 15.11
N GLY A 8 -47.14 54.86 14.01
CA GLY A 8 -46.67 53.50 13.75
C GLY A 8 -45.15 53.37 13.83
N ALA A 9 -44.41 54.29 13.19
CA ALA A 9 -42.96 54.33 13.21
C ALA A 9 -42.39 54.59 14.61
N VAL A 10 -42.96 55.54 15.36
CA VAL A 10 -42.57 55.82 16.75
C VAL A 10 -42.90 54.64 17.67
N THR A 11 -44.05 53.98 17.48
CA THR A 11 -44.39 52.79 18.26
C THR A 11 -43.45 51.63 17.96
N LEU A 12 -43.06 51.42 16.70
CA LEU A 12 -42.12 50.36 16.31
C LEU A 12 -40.67 50.64 16.75
N SER A 13 -40.28 51.91 16.88
CA SER A 13 -38.95 52.28 17.40
C SER A 13 -38.85 52.14 18.92
N GLN A 14 -39.96 52.30 19.64
CA GLN A 14 -40.04 52.19 21.11
C GLN A 14 -40.59 50.82 21.58
N TRP A 15 -40.84 49.89 20.65
CA TRP A 15 -41.42 48.58 20.96
C TRP A 15 -40.43 47.68 21.69
N ASP A 16 -40.86 47.07 22.80
CA ASP A 16 -40.10 46.02 23.48
C ASP A 16 -40.18 44.71 22.67
N TRP A 17 -39.13 44.46 21.89
CA TRP A 17 -39.02 43.30 21.02
C TRP A 17 -39.04 41.97 21.78
N ASN A 18 -38.75 41.94 23.09
CA ASN A 18 -38.88 40.72 23.89
C ASN A 18 -40.32 40.19 23.93
N ARG A 19 -41.33 41.05 23.76
CA ARG A 19 -42.75 40.63 23.68
C ARG A 19 -43.05 39.77 22.45
N SER A 20 -42.19 39.82 21.43
CA SER A 20 -42.35 39.02 20.20
C SER A 20 -41.75 37.61 20.29
N LYS A 21 -40.95 37.31 21.34
CA LYS A 21 -40.29 36.02 21.52
C LYS A 21 -41.24 34.81 21.44
N PRO A 22 -42.40 34.77 22.14
CA PRO A 22 -43.27 33.58 22.09
C PRO A 22 -43.75 33.25 20.67
N TRP A 23 -44.03 34.28 19.87
CA TRP A 23 -44.45 34.10 18.48
C TRP A 23 -43.30 33.63 17.59
N ILE A 24 -42.09 34.18 17.76
CA ILE A 24 -40.88 33.76 17.03
C ILE A 24 -40.53 32.31 17.38
N ASP A 25 -40.52 31.99 18.67
CA ASP A 25 -40.19 30.66 19.20
C ASP A 25 -41.14 29.60 18.65
N GLN A 26 -42.45 29.85 18.68
CA GLN A 26 -43.44 28.95 18.11
C GLN A 26 -43.26 28.79 16.60
N THR A 27 -43.16 29.89 15.86
CA THR A 27 -43.07 29.88 14.38
C THR A 27 -41.82 29.13 13.90
N LEU A 28 -40.67 29.40 14.53
CA LEU A 28 -39.42 28.73 14.18
C LEU A 28 -39.40 27.28 14.66
N SER A 29 -40.04 26.97 15.79
CA SER A 29 -40.17 25.59 16.27
C SER A 29 -41.01 24.73 15.32
N GLU A 30 -42.14 25.27 14.85
CA GLU A 30 -43.01 24.60 13.86
C GLU A 30 -42.28 24.39 12.53
N ALA A 31 -41.55 25.40 12.06
CA ALA A 31 -40.78 25.32 10.82
C ALA A 31 -39.61 24.31 10.90
N ALA A 32 -38.92 24.25 12.04
CA ALA A 32 -37.80 23.31 12.27
C ALA A 32 -38.27 21.90 12.65
N GLY A 33 -39.54 21.74 13.04
CA GLY A 33 -40.11 20.49 13.55
C GLY A 33 -39.58 20.08 14.94
N ARG A 34 -39.02 21.03 15.69
CA ARG A 34 -38.33 20.83 16.98
C ARG A 34 -38.25 22.15 17.75
N GLN A 35 -37.98 22.10 19.06
CA GLN A 35 -38.01 23.30 19.90
C GLN A 35 -36.87 24.28 19.57
N PHE A 36 -37.24 25.53 19.29
CA PHE A 36 -36.38 26.70 19.17
C PHE A 36 -36.78 27.74 20.22
N ALA A 37 -35.82 28.40 20.84
CA ALA A 37 -36.05 29.45 21.82
C ALA A 37 -35.00 30.57 21.75
N VAL A 38 -35.43 31.81 21.95
CA VAL A 38 -34.55 32.96 22.23
C VAL A 38 -34.54 33.22 23.75
N GLU A 39 -33.54 32.69 24.45
CA GLU A 39 -33.46 32.77 25.92
C GLU A 39 -32.98 34.15 26.41
N GLY A 40 -32.08 34.78 25.67
CA GLY A 40 -31.50 36.09 25.99
C GLY A 40 -32.29 37.24 25.36
N ASP A 41 -31.79 38.47 25.44
CA ASP A 41 -32.48 39.65 24.91
C ASP A 41 -32.65 39.63 23.38
N LEU A 42 -33.82 40.10 22.94
CA LEU A 42 -34.15 40.40 21.55
C LEU A 42 -34.32 41.91 21.41
N SER A 43 -33.60 42.50 20.46
CA SER A 43 -33.65 43.94 20.16
C SER A 43 -33.68 44.17 18.66
N ALA A 44 -34.15 45.33 18.23
CA ALA A 44 -34.01 45.75 16.84
C ALA A 44 -33.61 47.22 16.77
N SER A 45 -32.71 47.53 15.84
CA SER A 45 -32.28 48.89 15.55
C SER A 45 -32.67 49.26 14.13
N TRP A 46 -33.11 50.51 13.96
CA TRP A 46 -33.49 51.07 12.68
C TRP A 46 -32.33 51.89 12.14
N HIS A 47 -32.01 51.70 10.86
CA HIS A 47 -30.97 52.47 10.17
C HIS A 47 -31.58 53.20 8.97
N TRP A 48 -31.39 54.53 8.96
CA TRP A 48 -31.87 55.45 7.93
C TRP A 48 -31.09 56.77 8.01
N PRO A 49 -30.69 57.38 6.88
CA PRO A 49 -30.69 56.84 5.52
C PRO A 49 -29.65 55.71 5.35
N GLN A 50 -29.87 54.76 4.43
CA GLN A 50 -28.91 53.67 4.20
C GLN A 50 -27.56 54.22 3.72
N PRO A 51 -26.43 53.89 4.35
CA PRO A 51 -25.14 54.46 3.99
C PRO A 51 -24.58 53.91 2.67
N LEU A 52 -25.02 52.73 2.22
CA LEU A 52 -24.44 51.97 1.10
C LEU A 52 -25.34 51.87 -0.15
N GLU A 53 -26.55 52.44 -0.14
CA GLU A 53 -27.47 52.38 -1.28
C GLU A 53 -27.53 53.71 -2.05
N GLU A 54 -27.64 53.63 -3.37
CA GLU A 54 -27.83 54.78 -4.27
C GLU A 54 -29.30 54.93 -4.70
N GLY A 55 -29.69 56.15 -5.09
CA GLY A 55 -31.04 56.43 -5.58
C GLY A 55 -32.11 56.48 -4.48
N TRP A 56 -33.35 56.08 -4.80
CA TRP A 56 -34.49 56.18 -3.88
C TRP A 56 -34.49 55.10 -2.78
N HIS A 57 -33.81 53.97 -2.99
CA HIS A 57 -33.73 52.87 -2.02
C HIS A 57 -33.06 53.30 -0.70
N ARG A 58 -32.12 54.26 -0.76
CA ARG A 58 -31.46 54.87 0.41
C ARG A 58 -32.44 55.43 1.46
N TRP A 59 -33.63 55.82 1.02
CA TRP A 59 -34.67 56.38 1.87
C TRP A 59 -35.59 55.33 2.49
N VAL A 60 -35.43 54.05 2.15
CA VAL A 60 -36.16 52.94 2.77
C VAL A 60 -35.48 52.60 4.10
N PRO A 61 -36.20 52.66 5.24
CA PRO A 61 -35.63 52.29 6.52
C PRO A 61 -35.27 50.81 6.52
N GLY A 62 -34.10 50.48 7.03
CA GLY A 62 -33.67 49.11 7.24
C GLY A 62 -33.75 48.78 8.72
N ILE A 63 -33.95 47.50 9.01
CA ILE A 63 -34.01 46.99 10.38
C ILE A 63 -32.93 45.94 10.58
N THR A 64 -32.16 46.11 11.66
CA THR A 64 -31.21 45.13 12.13
C THR A 64 -31.76 44.52 13.41
N VAL A 65 -32.10 43.24 13.37
CA VAL A 65 -32.61 42.48 14.52
C VAL A 65 -31.45 41.73 15.16
N GLN A 66 -31.34 41.81 16.48
CA GLN A 66 -30.32 41.13 17.26
C GLN A 66 -30.95 40.31 18.38
N GLY A 67 -30.71 39.00 18.36
CA GLY A 67 -31.04 38.08 19.43
C GLY A 67 -29.79 37.57 20.13
N THR A 68 -29.90 37.29 21.44
CA THR A 68 -28.84 36.65 22.24
C THR A 68 -29.32 35.32 22.82
N GLN A 69 -28.39 34.39 23.04
CA GLN A 69 -28.66 33.04 23.56
C GLN A 69 -29.79 32.31 22.79
N LEU A 70 -29.56 32.09 21.49
CA LEU A 70 -30.48 31.33 20.65
C LEU A 70 -30.20 29.84 20.83
N VAL A 71 -31.24 29.04 20.97
CA VAL A 71 -31.13 27.59 21.24
C VAL A 71 -32.08 26.82 20.33
N LEU A 72 -31.56 25.77 19.68
CA LEU A 72 -32.31 24.78 18.92
C LEU A 72 -32.03 23.40 19.51
N GLN A 73 -33.07 22.74 20.00
CA GLN A 73 -32.98 21.43 20.63
C GLN A 73 -32.86 20.29 19.61
N ASP A 74 -32.39 19.13 20.06
CA ASP A 74 -32.44 17.88 19.30
C ASP A 74 -33.89 17.50 18.93
N PRO A 75 -34.07 16.68 17.86
CA PRO A 75 -35.40 16.25 17.48
C PRO A 75 -36.04 15.41 18.59
N PRO A 76 -37.38 15.45 18.73
CA PRO A 76 -38.07 14.70 19.78
C PRO A 76 -37.71 13.21 19.76
N GLY A 77 -37.33 12.66 20.91
CA GLY A 77 -36.96 11.24 21.05
C GLY A 77 -35.55 10.88 20.58
N PHE A 78 -34.74 11.84 20.12
CA PHE A 78 -33.34 11.60 19.78
C PHE A 78 -32.46 11.52 21.03
N ALA A 79 -31.94 10.33 21.33
CA ALA A 79 -31.06 10.09 22.46
C ALA A 79 -29.63 9.86 21.97
N ARG A 80 -28.69 10.72 22.38
CA ARG A 80 -27.27 10.55 22.06
C ARG A 80 -26.66 9.41 22.90
N PRO A 81 -25.60 8.73 22.41
CA PRO A 81 -24.89 7.72 23.21
C PRO A 81 -24.20 8.38 24.42
N GLY A 82 -24.69 8.12 25.64
CA GLY A 82 -24.22 8.76 26.88
C GLY A 82 -25.33 8.88 27.92
N LYS A 83 -25.01 9.15 29.19
CA LYS A 83 -26.01 9.16 30.28
C LYS A 83 -26.99 10.35 30.16
N ALA A 84 -28.27 9.99 30.26
CA ALA A 84 -29.50 10.78 30.45
C ALA A 84 -30.24 11.28 29.19
N ALA A 85 -31.54 10.96 29.17
CA ALA A 85 -32.57 11.42 28.23
C ALA A 85 -33.01 12.86 28.52
N THR A 86 -32.07 13.77 28.75
CA THR A 86 -32.33 15.21 28.82
C THR A 86 -32.28 15.81 27.41
N PRO A 87 -33.11 16.83 27.09
CA PRO A 87 -33.02 17.56 25.83
C PRO A 87 -31.59 18.06 25.64
N GLN A 88 -30.92 17.60 24.60
CA GLN A 88 -29.60 18.08 24.23
C GLN A 88 -29.73 19.07 23.08
N THR A 89 -28.89 20.10 23.09
CA THR A 89 -28.93 21.18 22.12
C THR A 89 -28.28 20.73 20.81
N THR A 90 -29.00 20.83 19.68
CA THR A 90 -28.42 20.66 18.33
C THR A 90 -27.59 21.87 17.95
N ALA A 91 -28.10 23.08 18.21
CA ALA A 91 -27.39 24.31 17.87
C ALA A 91 -27.67 25.40 18.91
N ARG A 92 -26.63 26.15 19.26
CA ARG A 92 -26.70 27.35 20.09
C ARG A 92 -25.97 28.48 19.37
N ALA A 93 -26.39 29.72 19.59
CA ALA A 93 -25.60 30.89 19.25
C ALA A 93 -25.63 31.90 20.39
N GLU A 94 -24.47 32.45 20.76
CA GLU A 94 -24.39 33.51 21.77
C GLU A 94 -25.11 34.77 21.30
N MET A 95 -24.93 35.12 20.03
CA MET A 95 -25.61 36.24 19.39
C MET A 95 -25.86 35.95 17.91
N ALA A 96 -27.02 36.37 17.42
CA ALA A 96 -27.34 36.45 16.00
C ALA A 96 -27.81 37.87 15.66
N ARG A 97 -27.21 38.48 14.65
CA ARG A 97 -27.61 39.79 14.13
C ARG A 97 -27.96 39.67 12.66
N ALA A 98 -29.19 40.04 12.30
CA ALA A 98 -29.72 39.93 10.95
C ALA A 98 -30.18 41.31 10.45
N SER A 99 -29.61 41.77 9.34
CA SER A 99 -30.11 42.96 8.63
C SER A 99 -31.16 42.55 7.61
N LEU A 100 -32.38 43.05 7.75
CA LEU A 100 -33.54 42.66 6.95
C LEU A 100 -33.92 43.77 5.96
N LYS A 101 -34.23 43.38 4.72
CA LYS A 101 -34.87 44.28 3.75
C LYS A 101 -36.38 44.25 3.95
N LEU A 102 -36.99 45.42 4.17
CA LEU A 102 -38.42 45.51 4.48
C LEU A 102 -39.32 45.37 3.25
N TRP A 103 -38.91 45.88 2.09
CA TRP A 103 -39.73 45.89 0.89
C TRP A 103 -40.12 44.49 0.38
N PRO A 104 -39.19 43.50 0.34
CA PRO A 104 -39.52 42.13 -0.06
C PRO A 104 -40.59 41.46 0.83
N LEU A 105 -40.79 41.94 2.06
CA LEU A 105 -41.82 41.38 2.96
C LEU A 105 -43.24 41.53 2.41
N LEU A 106 -43.50 42.60 1.63
CA LEU A 106 -44.79 42.82 0.95
C LEU A 106 -45.07 41.74 -0.11
N ALA A 107 -44.02 41.18 -0.71
CA ALA A 107 -44.06 40.05 -1.64
C ALA A 107 -43.94 38.70 -0.92
N ARG A 108 -44.07 38.67 0.42
CA ARG A 108 -43.86 37.47 1.27
C ARG A 108 -42.45 36.89 1.14
N GLN A 109 -41.44 37.73 0.99
CA GLN A 109 -40.04 37.33 0.94
C GLN A 109 -39.28 37.94 2.13
N VAL A 110 -38.65 37.09 2.94
CA VAL A 110 -37.72 37.49 3.99
C VAL A 110 -36.31 37.47 3.40
N VAL A 111 -35.78 38.65 3.10
CA VAL A 111 -34.43 38.82 2.57
C VAL A 111 -33.53 39.35 3.69
N ILE A 112 -32.62 38.50 4.14
CA ILE A 112 -31.57 38.85 5.10
C ILE A 112 -30.32 39.23 4.30
N ASP A 113 -29.93 40.50 4.36
CA ASP A 113 -28.76 40.99 3.65
C ASP A 113 -27.47 40.43 4.29
N THR A 114 -27.31 40.68 5.59
CA THR A 114 -26.18 40.15 6.38
C THR A 114 -26.69 39.45 7.62
N LEU A 115 -26.25 38.20 7.82
CA LEU A 115 -26.42 37.44 9.04
C LEU A 115 -25.06 37.25 9.72
N GLU A 116 -24.89 37.85 10.90
CA GLU A 116 -23.71 37.64 11.75
C GLU A 116 -24.07 36.68 12.89
N LEU A 117 -23.30 35.60 13.01
CA LEU A 117 -23.40 34.65 14.13
C LEU A 117 -22.12 34.71 14.95
N SER A 118 -22.26 35.01 16.25
CA SER A 118 -21.16 34.99 17.22
C SER A 118 -21.29 33.78 18.12
N GLY A 119 -20.18 33.05 18.28
CA GLY A 119 -20.10 31.85 19.11
C GLY A 119 -21.14 30.77 18.77
N PRO A 120 -21.42 30.45 17.49
CA PRO A 120 -22.34 29.36 17.21
C PRO A 120 -21.70 28.02 17.64
N ASP A 121 -22.41 27.23 18.43
CA ASP A 121 -22.02 25.89 18.88
C ASP A 121 -23.04 24.89 18.34
N ILE A 122 -22.62 24.07 17.38
CA ILE A 122 -23.46 23.10 16.67
C ILE A 122 -22.97 21.71 17.01
N SER A 123 -23.87 20.84 17.46
CA SER A 123 -23.57 19.46 17.80
C SER A 123 -24.43 18.53 16.94
N LEU A 124 -23.77 17.86 16.00
CA LEU A 124 -24.35 16.95 15.03
C LEU A 124 -24.03 15.51 15.43
N ALA A 125 -25.01 14.63 15.40
CA ALA A 125 -24.84 13.23 15.76
C ALA A 125 -25.64 12.31 14.83
N ARG A 126 -25.03 11.20 14.43
CA ARG A 126 -25.66 10.08 13.72
C ARG A 126 -25.45 8.77 14.46
N LEU A 127 -26.55 8.07 14.70
CA LEU A 127 -26.58 6.80 15.40
C LEU A 127 -26.33 5.64 14.43
N ARG A 128 -26.11 4.44 14.98
CA ARG A 128 -25.81 3.23 14.19
C ARG A 128 -26.96 2.79 13.29
N ASP A 129 -28.20 3.10 13.65
CA ASP A 129 -29.40 2.84 12.85
C ASP A 129 -29.57 3.83 11.68
N GLY A 130 -28.72 4.86 11.58
CA GLY A 130 -28.76 5.89 10.55
C GLY A 130 -29.60 7.13 10.91
N SER A 131 -30.31 7.11 12.03
CA SER A 131 -30.99 8.29 12.54
C SER A 131 -29.97 9.39 12.88
N ASN A 132 -30.38 10.65 12.70
CA ASN A 132 -29.51 11.80 12.89
C ASN A 132 -30.30 13.00 13.41
N ASN A 133 -29.60 13.96 14.02
CA ASN A 133 -30.23 15.16 14.55
C ASN A 133 -30.25 16.35 13.60
N TRP A 134 -29.68 16.28 12.39
CA TRP A 134 -29.64 17.43 11.46
C TRP A 134 -30.73 17.42 10.39
N THR A 135 -31.44 16.32 10.23
CA THR A 135 -32.58 16.26 9.30
C THR A 135 -33.76 17.01 9.91
N LEU A 136 -34.15 18.11 9.27
CA LEU A 136 -35.34 18.86 9.64
C LEU A 136 -36.56 18.19 8.97
N LEU A 137 -37.51 17.74 9.78
CA LEU A 137 -38.77 17.14 9.32
C LEU A 137 -39.90 18.14 9.59
N PRO A 138 -40.16 19.08 8.68
CA PRO A 138 -41.26 20.02 8.86
C PRO A 138 -42.59 19.25 8.89
N LYS A 139 -43.44 19.54 9.88
CA LYS A 139 -44.81 19.03 9.93
C LYS A 139 -45.65 19.80 8.91
N ARG A 140 -45.86 19.25 7.72
CA ARG A 140 -46.87 19.79 6.80
C ARG A 140 -47.58 18.67 6.07
N ASP A 141 -48.89 18.84 5.96
CA ASP A 141 -49.76 18.00 5.16
C ASP A 141 -49.42 18.22 3.67
N PRO A 142 -49.17 17.17 2.87
CA PRO A 142 -48.95 17.31 1.43
C PRO A 142 -50.06 18.08 0.68
N ASP A 143 -51.27 18.17 1.23
CA ASP A 143 -52.41 18.88 0.62
C ASP A 143 -52.53 20.37 1.01
N ASP A 144 -51.64 20.91 1.84
CA ASP A 144 -51.66 22.33 2.23
C ASP A 144 -51.10 23.26 1.13
N ALA A 145 -52.00 23.94 0.41
CA ALA A 145 -51.71 24.86 -0.70
C ALA A 145 -51.35 26.31 -0.26
N THR A 146 -51.18 26.60 1.03
CA THR A 146 -50.87 27.97 1.49
C THR A 146 -49.49 28.47 0.97
N PRO A 147 -49.39 29.69 0.37
CA PRO A 147 -48.12 30.20 -0.14
C PRO A 147 -47.10 30.42 0.99
N ARG A 148 -45.92 29.82 0.88
CA ARG A 148 -44.83 29.97 1.87
C ARG A 148 -44.12 31.31 1.73
N TRP A 149 -43.62 31.82 2.85
CA TRP A 149 -42.61 32.87 2.82
C TRP A 149 -41.34 32.34 2.16
N ALA A 150 -40.79 33.08 1.19
CA ALA A 150 -39.48 32.76 0.63
C ALA A 150 -38.40 33.37 1.52
N PHE A 151 -37.33 32.63 1.81
CA PHE A 151 -36.23 33.09 2.67
C PHE A 151 -34.93 33.09 1.88
N SER A 152 -34.21 34.21 1.87
CA SER A 152 -32.87 34.30 1.31
C SER A 152 -31.90 34.98 2.28
N ILE A 153 -30.65 34.52 2.26
CA ILE A 153 -29.55 35.11 3.02
C ILE A 153 -28.45 35.41 2.02
N HIS A 154 -28.04 36.67 1.89
CA HIS A 154 -27.00 37.06 0.93
C HIS A 154 -25.60 36.86 1.52
N GLN A 155 -25.37 37.31 2.75
CA GLN A 155 -24.08 37.21 3.44
C GLN A 155 -24.22 36.54 4.80
N LEU A 156 -23.29 35.63 5.11
CA LEU A 156 -23.17 34.96 6.40
C LEU A 156 -21.76 35.17 6.94
N SER A 157 -21.66 35.77 8.11
CA SER A 157 -20.42 35.91 8.86
C SER A 157 -20.50 35.07 10.13
N VAL A 158 -19.51 34.20 10.34
CA VAL A 158 -19.40 33.36 11.55
C VAL A 158 -18.12 33.75 12.29
N ARG A 159 -18.27 34.11 13.56
CA ARG A 159 -17.14 34.42 14.46
C ARG A 159 -17.14 33.45 15.64
N GLY A 160 -16.02 32.75 15.84
CA GLY A 160 -15.83 31.80 16.93
C GLY A 160 -16.77 30.59 16.85
N GLY A 161 -17.01 30.06 15.65
CA GLY A 161 -17.88 28.91 15.46
C GLY A 161 -17.27 27.60 15.96
N HIS A 162 -18.10 26.77 16.56
CA HIS A 162 -17.81 25.44 17.07
C HIS A 162 -18.79 24.43 16.47
N LEU A 163 -18.26 23.34 15.92
CA LEU A 163 -19.02 22.25 15.34
C LEU A 163 -18.50 20.93 15.91
N ALA A 164 -19.31 20.22 16.68
CA ALA A 164 -19.08 18.84 17.06
C ALA A 164 -19.83 17.91 16.09
N TYR A 165 -19.17 16.88 15.58
CA TYR A 165 -19.76 15.88 14.70
C TYR A 165 -19.41 14.47 15.18
N ASN A 166 -20.44 13.72 15.60
CA ASN A 166 -20.32 12.34 16.04
C ASN A 166 -21.03 11.39 15.07
N ASP A 167 -20.34 10.37 14.61
CA ASP A 167 -20.89 9.33 13.74
C ASP A 167 -20.60 7.95 14.31
N ALA A 168 -21.60 7.37 14.95
CA ALA A 168 -21.51 6.06 15.58
C ALA A 168 -21.38 4.90 14.57
N LYS A 169 -21.70 5.13 13.29
CA LYS A 169 -21.56 4.14 12.21
C LYS A 169 -20.11 4.07 11.71
N GLN A 170 -19.42 5.21 11.69
CA GLN A 170 -18.02 5.31 11.25
C GLN A 170 -17.01 5.31 12.41
N ASP A 171 -17.49 5.33 13.66
CA ASP A 171 -16.64 5.49 14.86
C ASP A 171 -15.83 6.78 14.80
N LEU A 172 -16.50 7.87 14.42
CA LEU A 172 -15.90 9.18 14.19
C LEU A 172 -16.43 10.19 15.21
N ASP A 173 -15.52 10.95 15.82
CA ASP A 173 -15.82 12.06 16.72
C ASP A 173 -14.92 13.23 16.34
N LEU A 174 -15.50 14.35 15.91
CA LEU A 174 -14.79 15.53 15.42
C LEU A 174 -15.29 16.80 16.10
N THR A 175 -14.35 17.66 16.46
CA THR A 175 -14.59 19.04 16.86
C THR A 175 -13.90 19.96 15.87
N VAL A 176 -14.66 20.86 15.26
CA VAL A 176 -14.21 21.82 14.25
C VAL A 176 -14.45 23.22 14.78
N ARG A 177 -13.43 24.07 14.73
CA ARG A 177 -13.56 25.53 14.91
C ARG A 177 -13.65 26.16 13.53
N VAL A 178 -14.59 27.07 13.32
CA VAL A 178 -14.83 27.70 12.01
C VAL A 178 -14.98 29.20 12.18
N ASP A 179 -14.31 29.95 11.32
CA ASP A 179 -14.43 31.40 11.23
C ASP A 179 -14.57 31.81 9.75
N THR A 180 -15.46 32.74 9.45
CA THR A 180 -15.54 33.32 8.10
C THR A 180 -14.35 34.24 7.84
N LEU A 181 -13.82 34.16 6.62
CA LEU A 181 -12.78 35.06 6.12
C LEU A 181 -13.44 36.31 5.54
N SER A 182 -12.90 37.48 5.83
CA SER A 182 -13.38 38.73 5.24
C SER A 182 -13.09 38.74 3.73
N GLU A 183 -14.07 39.12 2.91
CA GLU A 183 -13.87 39.33 1.47
C GLU A 183 -12.70 40.30 1.23
N GLY A 184 -11.68 39.84 0.49
CA GLY A 184 -10.44 40.58 0.22
C GLY A 184 -9.18 40.03 0.88
N GLN A 185 -9.28 39.10 1.84
CA GLN A 185 -8.11 38.34 2.31
C GLN A 185 -7.84 37.15 1.37
N THR A 186 -7.33 37.43 0.17
CA THR A 186 -6.67 36.38 -0.63
C THR A 186 -5.42 35.94 0.13
N VAL A 187 -5.50 34.82 0.85
CA VAL A 187 -4.32 34.16 1.39
C VAL A 187 -3.58 33.54 0.21
N VAL A 188 -2.67 34.31 -0.39
CA VAL A 188 -1.68 33.76 -1.32
C VAL A 188 -0.82 32.82 -0.50
N ALA A 189 -0.93 31.52 -0.76
CA ALA A 189 -0.12 30.52 -0.08
C ALA A 189 1.36 30.72 -0.46
N SER A 190 2.10 31.43 0.37
CA SER A 190 3.57 31.46 0.31
C SER A 190 4.09 30.09 0.72
N GLY A 191 4.35 29.23 -0.27
CA GLY A 191 5.03 27.96 -0.09
C GLY A 191 5.89 27.70 -1.31
N ASN A 192 7.21 27.69 -1.12
CA ASN A 192 8.20 27.28 -2.11
C ASN A 192 7.84 25.89 -2.66
N ALA A 193 7.21 25.84 -3.82
CA ALA A 193 7.05 24.64 -4.62
C ALA A 193 7.46 25.01 -6.05
N ALA A 194 8.53 24.37 -6.52
CA ALA A 194 9.12 24.58 -7.83
C ALA A 194 8.06 24.40 -8.95
N SER A 195 7.89 25.41 -9.78
CA SER A 195 7.08 25.35 -11.01
C SER A 195 7.87 24.71 -12.16
N PRO A 196 7.27 23.84 -12.97
CA PRO A 196 7.59 23.74 -14.39
C PRO A 196 6.63 24.60 -15.22
N ALA A 197 7.18 25.23 -16.24
CA ALA A 197 6.53 26.23 -17.07
C ALA A 197 5.62 25.66 -18.18
N SER A 198 4.64 26.49 -18.53
CA SER A 198 4.02 26.67 -19.85
C SER A 198 3.03 25.64 -20.38
N GLY A 199 1.75 26.02 -20.34
CA GLY A 199 0.68 25.53 -21.20
C GLY A 199 -0.52 26.47 -21.14
N THR A 200 -0.84 27.12 -22.27
CA THR A 200 -1.96 28.06 -22.43
C THR A 200 -3.31 27.35 -22.42
N ALA A 201 -4.16 27.58 -21.40
CA ALA A 201 -5.62 27.50 -21.49
C ALA A 201 -6.35 28.14 -20.28
N SER A 202 -7.26 29.06 -20.59
CA SER A 202 -8.45 29.55 -19.86
C SER A 202 -8.34 30.10 -18.42
N ALA A 203 -8.58 31.41 -18.32
CA ALA A 203 -9.08 32.18 -17.18
C ALA A 203 -9.17 31.44 -15.82
N SER A 204 -8.05 31.41 -15.09
CA SER A 204 -8.01 30.98 -13.70
C SER A 204 -8.64 32.05 -12.80
N SER A 205 -9.93 31.91 -12.47
CA SER A 205 -10.48 32.59 -11.29
C SER A 205 -9.73 32.06 -10.07
N THR A 206 -8.94 32.91 -9.41
CA THR A 206 -8.28 32.57 -8.15
C THR A 206 -9.32 31.99 -7.19
N PRO A 207 -9.11 30.80 -6.59
CA PRO A 207 -10.10 30.19 -5.70
C PRO A 207 -10.36 31.13 -4.51
N VAL A 208 -11.62 31.52 -4.34
CA VAL A 208 -12.07 32.39 -3.25
C VAL A 208 -12.47 31.52 -2.06
N TYR A 209 -11.69 31.59 -0.99
CA TYR A 209 -12.00 30.94 0.27
C TYR A 209 -12.86 31.87 1.14
N GLY A 210 -13.93 31.32 1.71
CA GLY A 210 -14.87 32.07 2.56
C GLY A 210 -14.80 31.69 4.04
N VAL A 211 -14.18 30.56 4.39
CA VAL A 211 -14.00 30.13 5.78
C VAL A 211 -12.61 29.57 6.01
N ARG A 212 -12.11 29.75 7.24
CA ARG A 212 -10.99 28.98 7.80
C ARG A 212 -11.53 28.03 8.86
N PHE A 213 -10.87 26.89 9.01
CA PHE A 213 -11.24 25.90 10.01
C PHE A 213 -10.04 25.19 10.62
N ASP A 214 -10.22 24.77 11.86
CA ASP A 214 -9.30 23.91 12.61
C ASP A 214 -10.10 22.71 13.10
N LEU A 215 -9.62 21.49 12.89
CA LEU A 215 -10.31 20.27 13.32
C LEU A 215 -9.44 19.40 14.22
N LYS A 216 -10.06 18.76 15.20
CA LYS A 216 -9.45 17.76 16.09
C LYS A 216 -10.47 16.67 16.38
N GLY A 217 -10.02 15.44 16.63
CA GLY A 217 -10.94 14.36 16.98
C GLY A 217 -10.32 12.98 16.90
N THR A 218 -11.16 11.98 16.67
CA THR A 218 -10.77 10.56 16.55
C THR A 218 -11.59 9.86 15.47
N LEU A 219 -10.93 8.99 14.70
CA LEU A 219 -11.57 8.00 13.83
C LEU A 219 -11.08 6.62 14.25
N GLY A 220 -11.98 5.81 14.81
CA GLY A 220 -11.62 4.61 15.54
C GLY A 220 -10.60 4.94 16.64
N LYS A 221 -9.41 4.35 16.55
CA LYS A 221 -8.30 4.61 17.49
C LYS A 221 -7.35 5.71 17.03
N ALA A 222 -7.49 6.21 15.81
CA ALA A 222 -6.58 7.20 15.24
C ALA A 222 -7.00 8.61 15.66
N ARG A 223 -6.08 9.37 16.27
CA ARG A 223 -6.29 10.80 16.53
C ARG A 223 -6.20 11.58 15.23
N ILE A 224 -7.17 12.45 15.01
CA ILE A 224 -7.24 13.37 13.87
C ILE A 224 -6.92 14.79 14.35
N GLU A 225 -6.11 15.49 13.58
CA GLU A 225 -5.90 16.93 13.69
C GLU A 225 -5.69 17.53 12.31
N GLY A 226 -6.14 18.75 12.09
CA GLY A 226 -5.99 19.41 10.80
C GLY A 226 -6.43 20.86 10.83
N GLN A 227 -6.08 21.57 9.78
CA GLN A 227 -6.45 22.97 9.58
C GLN A 227 -6.56 23.25 8.09
N GLY A 228 -7.38 24.23 7.74
CA GLY A 228 -7.59 24.55 6.34
C GLY A 228 -8.53 25.72 6.11
N GLN A 229 -8.89 25.87 4.85
CA GLN A 229 -9.79 26.88 4.35
C GLN A 229 -10.66 26.29 3.25
N ALA A 230 -11.88 26.81 3.14
CA ALA A 230 -12.87 26.31 2.20
C ALA A 230 -13.75 27.44 1.66
N GLY A 231 -14.58 27.14 0.66
CA GLY A 231 -15.55 28.08 0.11
C GLY A 231 -16.56 28.60 1.14
N SER A 232 -17.29 29.65 0.77
CA SER A 232 -18.33 30.24 1.63
C SER A 232 -19.39 29.20 2.03
N VAL A 233 -19.81 29.21 3.30
CA VAL A 233 -20.85 28.29 3.83
C VAL A 233 -22.17 28.40 3.06
N LEU A 234 -22.54 29.61 2.61
CA LEU A 234 -23.79 29.81 1.88
C LEU A 234 -23.81 29.10 0.53
N SER A 235 -22.66 28.96 -0.13
CA SER A 235 -22.55 28.27 -1.43
C SER A 235 -22.89 26.78 -1.36
N LEU A 236 -22.88 26.18 -0.16
CA LEU A 236 -23.28 24.77 0.04
C LEU A 236 -24.78 24.53 -0.18
N ARG A 237 -25.58 25.60 -0.28
CA ARG A 237 -27.02 25.53 -0.59
C ARG A 237 -27.28 25.31 -2.08
N ASP A 238 -26.33 25.70 -2.92
CA ASP A 238 -26.46 25.60 -4.36
C ASP A 238 -26.28 24.16 -4.81
N LYS A 239 -27.12 23.72 -5.75
CA LYS A 239 -27.02 22.36 -6.32
C LYS A 239 -25.79 22.20 -7.22
N GLU A 240 -25.36 23.30 -7.83
CA GLU A 240 -24.23 23.37 -8.75
C GLU A 240 -23.19 24.34 -8.21
N VAL A 241 -22.13 23.81 -7.60
CA VAL A 241 -21.08 24.63 -6.98
C VAL A 241 -19.73 23.92 -7.06
N ASN A 242 -18.71 24.69 -7.47
CA ASN A 242 -17.32 24.29 -7.38
C ASN A 242 -16.75 24.80 -6.06
N TYR A 243 -16.82 23.97 -5.01
CA TYR A 243 -16.44 24.36 -3.66
C TYR A 243 -14.92 24.26 -3.46
N PRO A 244 -14.18 25.38 -3.35
CA PRO A 244 -12.74 25.33 -3.17
C PRO A 244 -12.41 24.80 -1.78
N LEU A 245 -11.40 23.95 -1.69
CA LEU A 245 -10.97 23.31 -0.45
C LEU A 245 -9.45 23.21 -0.41
N GLN A 246 -8.85 23.67 0.68
CA GLN A 246 -7.42 23.51 0.96
C GLN A 246 -7.23 23.15 2.43
N PHE A 247 -6.56 22.04 2.73
CA PHE A 247 -6.28 21.67 4.11
C PHE A 247 -5.03 20.81 4.24
N THR A 248 -4.47 20.81 5.45
CA THR A 248 -3.54 19.78 5.91
C THR A 248 -4.13 19.06 7.09
N ALA A 249 -4.02 17.74 7.10
CA ALA A 249 -4.54 16.91 8.18
C ALA A 249 -3.61 15.74 8.48
N LYS A 250 -3.69 15.27 9.71
CA LYS A 250 -3.00 14.09 10.21
C LYS A 250 -3.99 13.17 10.89
N ALA A 251 -3.91 11.88 10.58
CA ALA A 251 -4.70 10.82 11.20
C ALA A 251 -3.77 9.65 11.52
N GLY A 252 -3.40 9.51 12.80
CA GLY A 252 -2.39 8.53 13.21
C GLY A 252 -1.01 8.80 12.57
N SER A 253 -0.49 7.84 11.80
CA SER A 253 0.75 7.97 11.04
C SER A 253 0.58 8.68 9.69
N VAL A 254 -0.66 8.83 9.21
CA VAL A 254 -0.96 9.37 7.88
C VAL A 254 -1.07 10.88 7.95
N GLU A 255 -0.31 11.57 7.11
CA GLU A 255 -0.35 13.01 6.90
C GLU A 255 -0.79 13.29 5.47
N THR A 256 -1.68 14.26 5.29
CA THR A 256 -2.17 14.67 3.97
C THR A 256 -2.22 16.19 3.83
N ALA A 257 -1.94 16.64 2.62
CA ALA A 257 -2.18 18.02 2.20
C ALA A 257 -2.99 17.97 0.91
N VAL A 258 -4.10 18.69 0.89
CA VAL A 258 -5.07 18.69 -0.20
C VAL A 258 -5.34 20.12 -0.63
N ARG A 259 -5.42 20.35 -1.93
CA ARG A 259 -5.87 21.62 -2.52
C ARG A 259 -6.66 21.34 -3.80
N GLY A 260 -7.83 21.93 -3.94
CA GLY A 260 -8.58 21.87 -5.20
C GLY A 260 -10.07 22.15 -5.00
N ILE A 261 -10.91 21.43 -5.73
CA ILE A 261 -12.35 21.70 -5.83
C ILE A 261 -13.15 20.42 -5.53
N LEU A 262 -14.17 20.55 -4.69
CA LEU A 262 -15.24 19.57 -4.52
C LEU A 262 -16.48 20.06 -5.28
N ALA A 263 -16.86 19.35 -6.34
CA ALA A 263 -18.05 19.69 -7.12
C ALA A 263 -19.30 19.15 -6.41
N ASN A 264 -20.27 20.04 -6.21
CA ASN A 264 -21.57 19.81 -5.62
C ASN A 264 -21.47 19.02 -4.29
N PRO A 265 -20.94 19.63 -3.21
CA PRO A 265 -20.70 18.95 -1.93
C PRO A 265 -21.91 18.22 -1.33
N GLY A 266 -23.13 18.69 -1.62
CA GLY A 266 -24.36 17.99 -1.20
C GLY A 266 -24.58 16.64 -1.89
N ALA A 267 -24.11 16.47 -3.13
CA ALA A 267 -24.18 15.23 -3.89
C ALA A 267 -22.84 14.48 -3.96
N LEU A 268 -21.73 15.13 -3.59
CA LEU A 268 -20.35 14.62 -3.71
C LEU A 268 -20.03 14.17 -5.14
N SER A 269 -20.56 14.88 -6.13
CA SER A 269 -20.63 14.37 -7.50
C SER A 269 -19.29 14.40 -8.23
N GLY A 270 -18.39 15.32 -7.86
CA GLY A 270 -17.07 15.42 -8.47
C GLY A 270 -16.00 15.90 -7.49
N MET A 271 -14.76 15.53 -7.74
CA MET A 271 -13.59 16.07 -7.06
C MET A 271 -12.44 16.27 -8.04
N ASP A 272 -11.64 17.30 -7.79
CA ASP A 272 -10.38 17.55 -8.47
C ASP A 272 -9.39 18.17 -7.47
N PHE A 273 -8.47 17.36 -6.97
CA PHE A 273 -7.56 17.73 -5.91
C PHE A 273 -6.11 17.45 -6.29
N GLN A 274 -5.22 18.39 -6.01
CA GLN A 274 -3.82 18.08 -5.78
C GLN A 274 -3.70 17.49 -4.37
N VAL A 275 -3.16 16.27 -4.27
CA VAL A 275 -3.06 15.53 -3.02
C VAL A 275 -1.62 15.11 -2.78
N MET A 276 -1.10 15.44 -1.60
CA MET A 276 0.09 14.81 -1.03
C MET A 276 -0.34 13.88 0.11
N LEU A 277 0.22 12.68 0.15
CA LEU A 277 0.03 11.67 1.20
C LEU A 277 1.39 11.24 1.73
N LYS A 278 1.52 11.09 3.04
CA LYS A 278 2.71 10.55 3.70
C LYS A 278 2.28 9.64 4.84
N GLY A 279 3.00 8.56 5.10
CA GLY A 279 2.70 7.67 6.21
C GLY A 279 3.80 6.69 6.55
N ALA A 280 3.65 5.98 7.66
CA ALA A 280 4.60 4.94 8.09
C ALA A 280 4.48 3.65 7.26
N SER A 281 3.27 3.34 6.79
CA SER A 281 2.98 2.19 5.93
C SER A 281 1.76 2.49 5.06
N MET A 282 1.73 2.03 3.80
CA MET A 282 0.54 2.16 2.95
C MET A 282 -0.69 1.46 3.53
N ALA A 283 -0.50 0.41 4.33
CA ALA A 283 -1.59 -0.28 5.03
C ALA A 283 -2.37 0.63 5.99
N ASP A 284 -1.75 1.71 6.49
CA ASP A 284 -2.38 2.66 7.41
C ASP A 284 -3.51 3.48 6.73
N LEU A 285 -3.52 3.55 5.40
CA LEU A 285 -4.56 4.22 4.62
C LEU A 285 -5.92 3.50 4.69
N TYR A 286 -5.96 2.22 5.09
CA TYR A 286 -7.20 1.45 5.13
C TYR A 286 -8.27 2.10 6.02
N ALA A 287 -7.89 2.61 7.20
CA ALA A 287 -8.84 3.21 8.14
C ALA A 287 -9.51 4.47 7.56
N LEU A 288 -8.84 5.16 6.63
CA LEU A 288 -9.31 6.41 6.02
C LEU A 288 -10.04 6.18 4.70
N THR A 289 -9.57 5.22 3.90
CA THR A 289 -9.97 5.05 2.49
C THR A 289 -10.72 3.74 2.22
N GLY A 290 -10.62 2.76 3.12
CA GLY A 290 -11.11 1.40 2.88
C GLY A 290 -10.25 0.57 1.91
N LEU A 291 -9.17 1.12 1.35
CA LEU A 291 -8.30 0.41 0.40
C LEU A 291 -7.41 -0.60 1.11
N VAL A 292 -7.39 -1.84 0.61
CA VAL A 292 -6.52 -2.91 1.11
C VAL A 292 -5.15 -2.80 0.43
N LEU A 293 -4.25 -2.06 1.05
CA LEU A 293 -2.86 -1.89 0.60
C LEU A 293 -1.90 -2.72 1.46
N PRO A 294 -0.76 -3.18 0.90
CA PRO A 294 0.18 -4.00 1.64
C PRO A 294 0.94 -3.19 2.71
N ASN A 295 1.58 -3.90 3.63
CA ASN A 295 2.56 -3.28 4.51
C ASN A 295 3.76 -2.82 3.69
N THR A 296 4.25 -1.62 3.98
CA THR A 296 5.43 -1.03 3.32
C THR A 296 6.30 -0.32 4.35
N PRO A 297 7.56 0.02 4.01
CA PRO A 297 8.27 1.10 4.68
C PRO A 297 7.51 2.43 4.55
N ALA A 298 8.04 3.47 5.23
CA ALA A 298 7.49 4.82 5.13
C ALA A 298 7.36 5.26 3.67
N PHE A 299 6.23 5.87 3.34
CA PHE A 299 5.92 6.29 1.99
C PHE A 299 5.55 7.77 1.95
N GLN A 300 5.75 8.37 0.78
CA GLN A 300 5.27 9.71 0.46
C GLN A 300 4.89 9.75 -1.02
N THR A 301 3.72 10.27 -1.35
CA THR A 301 3.25 10.42 -2.74
C THR A 301 2.58 11.77 -2.95
N GLN A 302 2.64 12.28 -4.16
CA GLN A 302 1.94 13.48 -4.60
C GLN A 302 1.37 13.26 -6.00
N GLY A 303 0.15 13.73 -6.26
CA GLY A 303 -0.51 13.54 -7.55
C GLY A 303 -1.87 14.22 -7.59
N ARG A 304 -2.59 14.06 -8.71
CA ARG A 304 -3.91 14.65 -8.89
C ARG A 304 -4.99 13.60 -8.68
N LEU A 305 -5.88 13.81 -7.72
CA LEU A 305 -7.01 12.94 -7.41
C LEU A 305 -8.28 13.52 -8.05
N GLN A 306 -8.88 12.80 -8.99
CA GLN A 306 -10.10 13.18 -9.68
C GLN A 306 -11.18 12.10 -9.53
N GLY A 307 -12.43 12.46 -9.84
CA GLY A 307 -13.53 11.51 -9.94
C GLY A 307 -14.70 11.89 -9.04
N SER A 308 -15.32 10.93 -8.36
CA SER A 308 -16.55 11.11 -7.57
C SER A 308 -16.45 10.48 -6.19
N LEU A 309 -17.05 11.12 -5.20
CA LEU A 309 -17.17 10.65 -3.82
C LEU A 309 -18.60 10.19 -3.49
N GLN A 310 -19.44 10.00 -4.51
CA GLN A 310 -20.81 9.54 -4.35
C GLN A 310 -20.87 8.22 -3.56
N PRO A 311 -21.62 8.15 -2.45
CA PRO A 311 -21.78 6.92 -1.68
C PRO A 311 -22.23 5.74 -2.55
N GLY A 312 -21.50 4.63 -2.48
CA GLY A 312 -21.77 3.41 -3.26
C GLY A 312 -21.42 3.47 -4.75
N ARG A 313 -20.98 4.63 -5.27
CA ARG A 313 -20.56 4.83 -6.67
C ARG A 313 -19.29 5.68 -6.78
N ALA A 314 -18.43 5.58 -5.77
CA ALA A 314 -17.19 6.33 -5.72
C ALA A 314 -16.23 5.85 -6.82
N VAL A 315 -15.59 6.80 -7.48
CA VAL A 315 -14.60 6.57 -8.53
C VAL A 315 -13.45 7.51 -8.27
N TRP A 316 -12.26 6.99 -8.05
CA TRP A 316 -11.08 7.79 -7.72
C TRP A 316 -9.97 7.52 -8.72
N ASP A 317 -9.60 8.55 -9.48
CA ASP A 317 -8.49 8.53 -10.41
C ASP A 317 -7.33 9.33 -9.81
N TYR A 318 -6.32 8.63 -9.31
CA TYR A 318 -5.07 9.22 -8.83
C TYR A 318 -4.04 9.22 -9.96
N ARG A 319 -3.88 10.38 -10.58
CA ARG A 319 -3.17 10.55 -11.84
C ARG A 319 -1.80 11.17 -11.66
N ASP A 320 -0.89 10.74 -12.53
CA ASP A 320 0.48 11.23 -12.67
C ASP A 320 1.17 11.38 -11.31
N PHE A 321 0.94 10.42 -10.43
CA PHE A 321 1.49 10.50 -9.09
C PHE A 321 2.99 10.21 -9.14
N THR A 322 3.71 10.83 -8.23
CA THR A 322 5.14 10.61 -7.99
C THR A 322 5.36 10.48 -6.50
N GLY A 323 6.38 9.72 -6.10
CA GLY A 323 6.62 9.49 -4.69
C GLY A 323 7.73 8.50 -4.41
N THR A 324 7.80 8.07 -3.15
CA THR A 324 8.75 7.08 -2.67
C THR A 324 8.09 6.11 -1.71
N VAL A 325 8.64 4.90 -1.67
CA VAL A 325 8.43 3.90 -0.62
C VAL A 325 9.81 3.46 -0.15
N GLY A 326 10.15 3.76 1.11
CA GLY A 326 11.52 3.63 1.58
C GLY A 326 12.45 4.53 0.76
N GLN A 327 13.36 3.93 0.00
CA GLN A 327 14.29 4.63 -0.89
C GLN A 327 14.06 4.24 -2.37
N SER A 328 12.92 3.62 -2.68
CA SER A 328 12.48 3.31 -4.04
C SER A 328 11.53 4.40 -4.53
N ASP A 329 11.74 4.92 -5.75
CA ASP A 329 10.80 5.86 -6.35
C ASP A 329 9.59 5.12 -6.93
N LEU A 330 8.42 5.75 -6.89
CA LEU A 330 7.19 5.27 -7.49
C LEU A 330 6.55 6.37 -8.32
N HIS A 331 6.00 5.99 -9.46
CA HIS A 331 5.23 6.88 -10.30
C HIS A 331 4.14 6.11 -11.03
N GLY A 332 3.05 6.76 -11.43
CA GLY A 332 2.04 6.10 -12.24
C GLY A 332 0.63 6.66 -12.11
N ASN A 333 -0.34 5.80 -12.40
CA ASN A 333 -1.76 6.12 -12.38
C ASN A 333 -2.53 4.98 -11.71
N LEU A 334 -3.44 5.33 -10.80
CA LEU A 334 -4.33 4.40 -10.10
C LEU A 334 -5.78 4.82 -10.27
N ARG A 335 -6.66 3.84 -10.42
CA ARG A 335 -8.11 4.02 -10.47
C ARG A 335 -8.77 3.06 -9.50
N PHE A 336 -9.53 3.60 -8.56
CA PHE A 336 -10.41 2.83 -7.69
C PHE A 336 -11.87 3.04 -8.08
N VAL A 337 -12.64 1.96 -8.14
CA VAL A 337 -14.09 1.99 -8.33
C VAL A 337 -14.74 1.23 -7.19
N SER A 338 -15.60 1.89 -6.42
CA SER A 338 -16.38 1.22 -5.39
C SER A 338 -17.48 0.38 -6.04
N ALA A 339 -17.64 -0.85 -5.59
CA ALA A 339 -18.76 -1.70 -5.95
C ALA A 339 -19.07 -2.65 -4.79
N ALA A 340 -20.29 -3.20 -4.76
CA ALA A 340 -20.67 -4.29 -3.87
C ALA A 340 -20.63 -5.60 -4.66
N PRO A 341 -20.08 -6.70 -4.10
CA PRO A 341 -19.56 -6.82 -2.73
C PRO A 341 -18.13 -6.28 -2.55
N ARG A 342 -17.38 -6.02 -3.63
CA ARG A 342 -15.97 -5.62 -3.60
C ARG A 342 -15.69 -4.48 -4.57
N GLY A 343 -14.94 -3.47 -4.13
CA GLY A 343 -14.38 -2.46 -5.03
C GLY A 343 -13.17 -3.01 -5.80
N LYS A 344 -12.82 -2.37 -6.92
CA LYS A 344 -11.65 -2.75 -7.74
C LYS A 344 -10.63 -1.61 -7.78
N LEU A 345 -9.38 -1.91 -7.45
CA LEU A 345 -8.22 -1.03 -7.66
C LEU A 345 -7.48 -1.48 -8.92
N SER A 346 -7.22 -0.56 -9.85
CA SER A 346 -6.54 -0.85 -11.12
C SER A 346 -5.52 0.22 -11.49
N GLY A 347 -4.51 -0.13 -12.28
CA GLY A 347 -3.55 0.87 -12.74
C GLY A 347 -2.17 0.31 -13.11
N ALA A 348 -1.26 1.25 -13.36
CA ALA A 348 0.13 0.96 -13.67
C ALA A 348 1.04 1.83 -12.82
N ILE A 349 2.05 1.19 -12.24
CA ILE A 349 3.05 1.79 -11.37
C ILE A 349 4.42 1.46 -11.95
N THR A 350 5.32 2.42 -11.97
CA THR A 350 6.69 2.24 -12.41
C THR A 350 7.66 2.79 -11.37
N SER A 351 8.89 2.29 -11.39
CA SER A 351 9.98 2.68 -10.51
C SER A 351 11.27 2.74 -11.33
N ASN A 352 11.96 3.88 -11.31
CA ASN A 352 13.24 3.99 -12.00
C ASN A 352 14.32 3.26 -11.21
N GLN A 353 14.29 3.39 -9.89
CA GLN A 353 15.14 2.74 -8.90
C GLN A 353 14.29 2.01 -7.88
N LEU A 354 14.36 0.69 -7.94
CA LEU A 354 13.71 -0.21 -7.00
C LEU A 354 14.75 -0.87 -6.10
N ARG A 355 14.64 -0.69 -4.79
CA ARG A 355 15.44 -1.46 -3.84
C ARG A 355 14.63 -2.64 -3.36
N LEU A 356 15.15 -3.85 -3.55
CA LEU A 356 14.41 -5.06 -3.18
C LEU A 356 14.11 -5.14 -1.67
N VAL A 357 14.94 -4.50 -0.84
CA VAL A 357 14.71 -4.41 0.61
C VAL A 357 13.42 -3.65 0.95
N ASP A 358 13.02 -2.69 0.13
CA ASP A 358 11.80 -1.90 0.36
C ASP A 358 10.53 -2.69 -0.02
N LEU A 359 10.66 -3.74 -0.85
CA LEU A 359 9.59 -4.72 -1.12
C LEU A 359 9.50 -5.81 -0.06
N GLY A 360 10.47 -5.90 0.85
CA GLY A 360 10.54 -6.94 1.87
C GLY A 360 9.22 -7.17 2.63
N PRO A 361 8.57 -6.12 3.17
CA PRO A 361 7.31 -6.26 3.88
C PRO A 361 6.17 -6.83 3.02
N VAL A 362 6.15 -6.50 1.72
CA VAL A 362 5.18 -7.04 0.75
C VAL A 362 5.46 -8.52 0.48
N LEU A 363 6.72 -8.92 0.46
CA LEU A 363 7.19 -10.29 0.24
C LEU A 363 7.15 -11.18 1.50
N GLY A 364 6.68 -10.67 2.64
CA GLY A 364 6.65 -11.43 3.90
C GLY A 364 8.03 -11.58 4.56
N THR A 365 8.95 -10.63 4.33
CA THR A 365 10.17 -10.49 5.15
C THR A 365 9.95 -9.40 6.19
N ALA A 366 10.39 -9.59 7.43
CA ALA A 366 10.17 -8.62 8.51
C ALA A 366 10.75 -7.22 8.16
N THR A 367 10.01 -6.18 8.56
CA THR A 367 10.20 -4.74 8.27
C THR A 367 11.46 -4.10 8.81
N THR A 368 12.32 -4.82 9.53
CA THR A 368 13.50 -4.21 10.15
C THR A 368 14.76 -4.54 9.35
N ALA A 369 15.53 -3.50 9.05
CA ALA A 369 16.94 -3.60 8.63
C ALA A 369 17.84 -4.35 9.64
N THR A 370 17.26 -4.77 10.77
CA THR A 370 17.83 -5.61 11.83
C THR A 370 17.14 -6.97 11.94
N ALA A 371 16.38 -7.43 10.94
CA ALA A 371 16.01 -8.83 10.83
C ALA A 371 17.30 -9.65 10.74
N GLN A 372 17.77 -10.13 11.89
CA GLN A 372 18.83 -11.12 11.97
C GLN A 372 18.48 -12.24 10.98
N PRO A 373 19.45 -12.71 10.16
CA PRO A 373 19.24 -13.90 9.35
C PRO A 373 18.64 -14.99 10.25
N GLY A 374 17.59 -15.64 9.75
CA GLY A 374 16.55 -16.31 10.54
C GLY A 374 17.08 -16.97 11.81
N ARG A 375 16.41 -16.74 12.95
CA ARG A 375 16.61 -17.51 14.18
C ARG A 375 16.90 -18.97 13.82
N ASN A 376 18.07 -19.48 14.19
CA ASN A 376 18.58 -20.83 13.93
C ASN A 376 19.19 -21.12 12.54
N GLY A 377 19.66 -20.12 11.78
CA GLY A 377 20.44 -20.35 10.55
C GLY A 377 19.60 -20.75 9.32
N LYS A 378 18.32 -20.38 9.34
CA LYS A 378 17.34 -20.53 8.25
C LYS A 378 17.28 -19.27 7.37
N VAL A 379 17.09 -19.44 6.07
CA VAL A 379 17.10 -18.39 5.04
C VAL A 379 15.75 -18.20 4.34
N LEU A 380 14.82 -19.17 4.39
CA LEU A 380 13.51 -19.01 3.77
C LEU A 380 12.62 -18.08 4.62
N PRO A 381 11.97 -17.06 4.03
CA PRO A 381 11.07 -16.17 4.76
C PRO A 381 9.92 -16.91 5.43
N ASN A 382 9.74 -16.70 6.73
CA ASN A 382 8.72 -17.37 7.53
C ASN A 382 7.59 -16.45 8.01
N ALA A 383 7.62 -15.15 7.69
CA ALA A 383 6.53 -14.25 8.07
C ALA A 383 5.27 -14.57 7.27
N ALA A 384 4.12 -14.48 7.92
CA ALA A 384 2.85 -14.81 7.31
C ALA A 384 2.43 -13.76 6.26
N PHE A 385 1.86 -14.22 5.14
CA PHE A 385 1.22 -13.34 4.17
C PHE A 385 -0.05 -12.71 4.78
N ALA A 386 -0.19 -11.40 4.64
CA ALA A 386 -1.36 -10.66 5.12
C ALA A 386 -2.56 -10.83 4.18
N THR A 387 -3.27 -11.96 4.30
CA THR A 387 -4.36 -12.37 3.38
C THR A 387 -5.76 -12.12 3.93
N ASP A 388 -5.91 -11.70 5.18
CA ASP A 388 -7.20 -11.58 5.88
C ASP A 388 -8.21 -10.65 5.19
N ARG A 389 -7.72 -9.73 4.36
CA ARG A 389 -8.53 -8.72 3.65
C ARG A 389 -8.58 -8.92 2.13
N TRP A 390 -8.06 -10.03 1.62
CA TRP A 390 -8.06 -10.30 0.18
C TRP A 390 -9.47 -10.53 -0.39
N SER A 391 -10.45 -10.88 0.46
CA SER A 391 -11.86 -11.03 0.08
C SER A 391 -12.65 -9.72 0.07
N THR A 392 -12.06 -8.59 0.49
CA THR A 392 -12.80 -7.31 0.61
C THR A 392 -12.58 -6.37 -0.57
N MET A 393 -11.63 -6.66 -1.46
CA MET A 393 -11.28 -5.81 -2.60
C MET A 393 -10.63 -6.63 -3.71
N ASP A 394 -10.93 -6.30 -4.96
CA ASP A 394 -10.28 -6.85 -6.15
C ASP A 394 -9.20 -5.88 -6.66
N MET A 395 -8.19 -6.39 -7.36
CA MET A 395 -7.01 -5.63 -7.79
C MET A 395 -6.55 -6.04 -9.19
N ASP A 396 -6.06 -5.08 -9.98
CA ASP A 396 -5.49 -5.29 -11.31
C ASP A 396 -4.37 -4.27 -11.56
N LEU A 397 -3.16 -4.59 -11.09
CA LEU A 397 -2.03 -3.68 -11.08
C LEU A 397 -0.88 -4.22 -11.94
N LYS A 398 -0.33 -3.35 -12.79
CA LYS A 398 0.94 -3.58 -13.46
C LYS A 398 2.03 -2.80 -12.75
N PHE A 399 3.14 -3.46 -12.42
CA PHE A 399 4.30 -2.82 -11.82
C PHE A 399 5.55 -3.11 -12.66
N ALA A 400 6.39 -2.10 -12.90
CA ALA A 400 7.70 -2.29 -13.53
C ALA A 400 8.80 -1.44 -12.87
N GLY A 401 9.86 -2.09 -12.40
CA GLY A 401 11.07 -1.50 -11.86
C GLY A 401 12.24 -1.65 -12.83
N GLN A 402 12.88 -0.55 -13.23
CA GLN A 402 13.91 -0.55 -14.28
C GLN A 402 15.31 -0.87 -13.76
N ARG A 403 15.69 -0.33 -12.59
CA ARG A 403 16.98 -0.59 -11.95
C ARG A 403 16.74 -1.18 -10.58
N VAL A 404 17.03 -2.48 -10.42
CA VAL A 404 16.92 -3.16 -9.13
C VAL A 404 18.24 -3.06 -8.37
N ILE A 405 18.21 -2.44 -7.19
CA ILE A 405 19.37 -2.34 -6.31
C ILE A 405 19.26 -3.38 -5.21
N ARG A 406 20.25 -4.27 -5.16
CA ARG A 406 20.45 -5.22 -4.06
C ARG A 406 21.94 -5.29 -3.71
N PRO A 407 22.40 -4.63 -2.63
CA PRO A 407 23.80 -4.68 -2.23
C PRO A 407 24.25 -6.13 -1.98
N ASN A 408 25.44 -6.52 -2.48
CA ASN A 408 26.16 -7.76 -2.15
C ASN A 408 25.42 -9.09 -2.49
N SER A 409 24.79 -9.20 -3.66
CA SER A 409 24.02 -10.41 -4.04
C SER A 409 23.74 -10.52 -5.57
N LEU A 410 22.90 -11.49 -5.96
CA LEU A 410 22.42 -11.74 -7.33
C LEU A 410 22.16 -10.43 -8.10
N PRO A 411 22.76 -10.24 -9.29
CA PRO A 411 22.56 -9.03 -10.10
C PRO A 411 21.18 -9.07 -10.75
N LEU A 412 20.20 -8.53 -10.02
CA LEU A 412 18.88 -8.21 -10.55
C LEU A 412 19.00 -6.93 -11.39
N GLU A 413 18.44 -6.95 -12.59
CA GLU A 413 18.51 -5.84 -13.55
C GLU A 413 17.19 -5.07 -13.52
N ASP A 414 16.12 -5.73 -13.92
CA ASP A 414 14.75 -5.22 -13.95
C ASP A 414 13.76 -6.19 -13.28
N LEU A 415 12.56 -5.69 -12.99
CA LEU A 415 11.44 -6.45 -12.45
C LEU A 415 10.15 -5.98 -13.11
N SER A 416 9.30 -6.88 -13.60
CA SER A 416 7.92 -6.52 -13.95
C SER A 416 6.92 -7.55 -13.45
N VAL A 417 5.73 -7.10 -13.06
CA VAL A 417 4.66 -7.97 -12.58
C VAL A 417 3.29 -7.45 -12.97
N HIS A 418 2.41 -8.36 -13.39
CA HIS A 418 0.97 -8.09 -13.46
C HIS A 418 0.28 -8.85 -12.33
N ALA A 419 -0.19 -8.10 -11.33
CA ALA A 419 -0.84 -8.61 -10.13
C ALA A 419 -2.36 -8.44 -10.24
N VAL A 420 -3.07 -9.56 -10.28
CA VAL A 420 -4.54 -9.59 -10.33
C VAL A 420 -5.06 -10.29 -9.09
N LEU A 421 -5.82 -9.59 -8.25
CA LEU A 421 -6.58 -10.16 -7.15
C LEU A 421 -8.04 -10.20 -7.54
N ASP A 422 -8.61 -11.40 -7.57
CA ASP A 422 -10.03 -11.62 -7.84
C ASP A 422 -10.56 -12.62 -6.83
N ASP A 423 -11.53 -12.19 -6.01
CA ASP A 423 -12.19 -13.04 -5.01
C ASP A 423 -11.19 -13.82 -4.13
N ALA A 424 -10.25 -13.09 -3.53
CA ALA A 424 -9.21 -13.65 -2.67
C ALA A 424 -8.21 -14.62 -3.35
N VAL A 425 -8.14 -14.62 -4.68
CA VAL A 425 -7.11 -15.32 -5.45
C VAL A 425 -6.17 -14.32 -6.10
N LEU A 426 -4.90 -14.29 -5.66
CA LEU A 426 -3.86 -13.45 -6.23
C LEU A 426 -3.10 -14.20 -7.33
N ARG A 427 -3.11 -13.66 -8.53
CA ARG A 427 -2.32 -14.11 -9.68
C ARG A 427 -1.20 -13.11 -9.95
N LEU A 428 0.03 -13.61 -10.08
CA LEU A 428 1.18 -12.84 -10.54
C LEU A 428 1.61 -13.45 -11.88
N GLU A 429 1.12 -12.88 -12.99
CA GLU A 429 1.33 -13.45 -14.32
C GLU A 429 1.35 -12.37 -15.41
N PRO A 430 2.52 -12.10 -16.03
CA PRO A 430 3.83 -12.64 -15.69
C PRO A 430 4.41 -11.98 -14.43
N LEU A 431 5.28 -12.69 -13.73
CA LEU A 431 6.29 -12.14 -12.82
C LEU A 431 7.67 -12.35 -13.47
N HIS A 432 8.29 -11.27 -13.92
CA HIS A 432 9.55 -11.26 -14.65
C HIS A 432 10.67 -10.63 -13.82
N PHE A 433 11.85 -11.22 -13.91
CA PHE A 433 13.10 -10.66 -13.39
C PHE A 433 14.21 -10.77 -14.43
N GLY A 434 14.86 -9.66 -14.76
CA GLY A 434 16.17 -9.70 -15.41
C GLY A 434 17.24 -10.09 -14.39
N VAL A 435 17.99 -11.17 -14.62
CA VAL A 435 18.99 -11.69 -13.68
C VAL A 435 20.23 -12.16 -14.43
N ALA A 436 21.41 -11.70 -14.03
CA ALA A 436 22.69 -12.19 -14.56
C ALA A 436 22.74 -12.21 -16.11
N LYS A 437 22.26 -11.14 -16.76
CA LYS A 437 22.14 -11.00 -18.23
C LYS A 437 21.22 -12.03 -18.93
N GLY A 438 20.41 -12.74 -18.16
CA GLY A 438 19.30 -13.57 -18.64
C GLY A 438 17.99 -13.16 -17.96
N GLN A 439 17.01 -14.06 -17.96
CA GLN A 439 15.68 -13.76 -17.42
C GLN A 439 15.06 -14.95 -16.68
N ILE A 440 14.25 -14.62 -15.69
CA ILE A 440 13.40 -15.54 -14.94
C ILE A 440 11.96 -15.09 -15.12
N GLU A 441 11.13 -15.94 -15.72
CA GLU A 441 9.69 -15.73 -15.84
C GLU A 441 8.97 -16.70 -14.90
N SER A 442 8.07 -16.19 -14.07
CA SER A 442 7.27 -17.01 -13.16
C SER A 442 5.80 -16.66 -13.28
N LYS A 443 4.96 -17.67 -13.08
CA LYS A 443 3.51 -17.55 -12.89
C LYS A 443 3.20 -18.06 -11.50
N LEU A 444 2.60 -17.22 -10.68
CA LEU A 444 2.20 -17.59 -9.33
C LEU A 444 0.69 -17.43 -9.15
N VAL A 445 0.05 -18.40 -8.51
CA VAL A 445 -1.35 -18.31 -8.09
C VAL A 445 -1.41 -18.64 -6.60
N LEU A 446 -1.84 -17.67 -5.79
CA LEU A 446 -2.04 -17.81 -4.36
C LEU A 446 -3.55 -17.73 -4.07
N ASP A 447 -4.14 -18.80 -3.54
CA ASP A 447 -5.58 -18.88 -3.24
C ASP A 447 -5.78 -18.90 -1.72
N SER A 448 -6.24 -17.78 -1.16
CA SER A 448 -6.48 -17.62 0.28
C SER A 448 -7.89 -17.98 0.71
N ARG A 449 -8.73 -18.53 -0.19
CA ARG A 449 -10.04 -19.10 0.17
C ARG A 449 -9.89 -20.42 0.93
N LYS A 450 -8.73 -21.09 0.77
CA LYS A 450 -8.32 -22.27 1.53
C LYS A 450 -7.38 -21.86 2.65
N ARG A 451 -7.40 -22.60 3.77
CA ARG A 451 -6.49 -22.40 4.91
C ARG A 451 -5.83 -23.73 5.29
N PRO A 452 -4.48 -23.84 5.27
CA PRO A 452 -3.53 -22.85 4.78
C PRO A 452 -3.76 -22.52 3.29
N LEU A 453 -3.31 -21.34 2.84
CA LEU A 453 -3.49 -20.94 1.45
C LEU A 453 -2.71 -21.86 0.51
N THR A 454 -3.24 -22.10 -0.69
CA THR A 454 -2.58 -22.92 -1.71
C THR A 454 -1.79 -22.05 -2.66
N VAL A 455 -0.60 -22.50 -3.04
CA VAL A 455 0.29 -21.79 -3.97
C VAL A 455 0.68 -22.71 -5.11
N HIS A 456 0.46 -22.22 -6.32
CA HIS A 456 0.90 -22.82 -7.57
C HIS A 456 1.97 -21.93 -8.19
N MET A 457 3.09 -22.52 -8.60
CA MET A 457 4.19 -21.80 -9.24
C MET A 457 4.68 -22.56 -10.46
N ASP A 458 4.78 -21.85 -11.59
CA ASP A 458 5.45 -22.30 -12.80
C ASP A 458 6.51 -21.28 -13.18
N THR A 459 7.77 -21.68 -13.18
CA THR A 459 8.93 -20.83 -13.43
C THR A 459 9.74 -21.34 -14.60
N ARG A 460 10.24 -20.42 -15.43
CA ARG A 460 11.19 -20.66 -16.50
C ARG A 460 12.40 -19.75 -16.30
N VAL A 461 13.58 -20.34 -16.48
CA VAL A 461 14.88 -19.69 -16.35
C VAL A 461 15.57 -19.77 -17.70
N GLN A 462 16.05 -18.64 -18.23
CA GLN A 462 16.63 -18.59 -19.56
C GLN A 462 17.90 -17.75 -19.61
N ASN A 463 18.94 -18.29 -20.24
CA ASN A 463 20.18 -17.60 -20.60
C ASN A 463 20.90 -16.89 -19.43
N LEU A 464 20.79 -17.37 -18.19
CA LEU A 464 21.52 -16.80 -17.06
C LEU A 464 23.02 -17.03 -17.28
N ARG A 465 23.84 -15.99 -17.29
CA ARG A 465 25.29 -16.14 -17.47
C ARG A 465 25.94 -16.60 -16.17
N LEU A 466 26.61 -17.74 -16.18
CA LEU A 466 27.22 -18.33 -14.98
C LEU A 466 28.19 -17.37 -14.28
N ALA A 467 29.09 -16.73 -15.03
CA ALA A 467 30.03 -15.74 -14.49
C ALA A 467 29.35 -14.55 -13.78
N ALA A 468 28.12 -14.20 -14.18
CA ALA A 468 27.37 -13.10 -13.57
C ALA A 468 26.56 -13.53 -12.34
N LEU A 469 26.33 -14.82 -12.11
CA LEU A 469 25.58 -15.30 -10.93
C LEU A 469 26.38 -15.21 -9.63
N PHE A 470 27.71 -15.26 -9.71
CA PHE A 470 28.61 -15.30 -8.55
C PHE A 470 29.73 -14.24 -8.65
N PRO A 471 29.39 -12.94 -8.75
CA PRO A 471 30.36 -11.89 -9.08
C PRO A 471 31.50 -11.74 -8.05
N GLU A 472 31.23 -12.10 -6.78
CA GLU A 472 32.20 -12.02 -5.68
C GLU A 472 33.20 -13.19 -5.65
N VAL A 473 32.93 -14.27 -6.39
CA VAL A 473 33.80 -15.46 -6.41
C VAL A 473 34.72 -15.37 -7.61
N GLU A 474 35.95 -14.89 -7.40
CA GLU A 474 36.97 -14.66 -8.45
C GLU A 474 37.19 -15.90 -9.36
N LEU A 475 37.13 -17.10 -8.77
CA LEU A 475 37.25 -18.40 -9.47
C LEU A 475 36.15 -18.66 -10.50
N THR A 476 34.98 -18.04 -10.34
CA THR A 476 33.80 -18.22 -11.21
C THR A 476 33.72 -17.20 -12.33
N GLN A 477 34.53 -16.14 -12.29
CA GLN A 477 34.57 -15.13 -13.36
C GLN A 477 35.05 -15.72 -14.70
N LYS A 478 35.85 -16.80 -14.63
CA LYS A 478 36.33 -17.58 -15.78
C LYS A 478 35.42 -18.75 -16.15
N SER A 479 34.27 -18.91 -15.48
CA SER A 479 33.28 -19.93 -15.82
C SER A 479 32.29 -19.36 -16.82
N LEU A 480 32.42 -19.72 -18.09
CA LEU A 480 31.52 -19.32 -19.16
C LEU A 480 30.38 -20.34 -19.30
N GLY A 481 29.25 -19.89 -19.82
CA GLY A 481 28.09 -20.74 -20.06
C GLY A 481 26.77 -20.07 -19.72
N ARG A 482 25.70 -20.64 -20.26
CA ARG A 482 24.33 -20.16 -20.07
C ARG A 482 23.54 -21.21 -19.32
N LEU A 483 23.01 -20.82 -18.15
CA LEU A 483 22.13 -21.65 -17.36
C LEU A 483 20.67 -21.39 -17.77
N ASP A 484 19.96 -22.47 -18.03
CA ASP A 484 18.55 -22.51 -18.34
C ASP A 484 17.87 -23.51 -17.41
N GLY A 485 16.55 -23.44 -17.32
CA GLY A 485 15.78 -24.39 -16.54
C GLY A 485 14.31 -24.08 -16.43
N ALA A 486 13.62 -24.94 -15.69
CA ALA A 486 12.22 -24.78 -15.36
C ALA A 486 11.91 -25.41 -14.01
N MET A 487 10.89 -24.89 -13.34
CA MET A 487 10.41 -25.42 -12.07
C MET A 487 8.89 -25.29 -12.02
N ALA A 488 8.21 -26.35 -11.59
CA ALA A 488 6.77 -26.35 -11.39
C ALA A 488 6.46 -26.97 -10.02
N LEU A 489 5.92 -26.18 -9.09
CA LEU A 489 5.67 -26.57 -7.71
C LEU A 489 4.25 -26.21 -7.27
N ASN A 490 3.61 -27.14 -6.59
CA ASN A 490 2.33 -26.93 -5.89
C ASN A 490 2.50 -27.20 -4.41
N GLY A 491 1.99 -26.34 -3.55
CA GLY A 491 2.06 -26.53 -2.10
C GLY A 491 1.02 -25.71 -1.35
N GLN A 492 1.12 -25.75 -0.01
CA GLN A 492 0.25 -24.99 0.88
C GLN A 492 1.07 -24.33 1.99
N GLY A 493 0.74 -23.11 2.38
CA GLY A 493 1.44 -22.47 3.49
C GLY A 493 1.21 -20.97 3.52
N ASN A 494 1.16 -20.41 4.72
CA ASN A 494 0.92 -19.00 4.91
C ASN A 494 2.22 -18.18 4.86
N SER A 495 3.37 -18.78 4.55
CA SER A 495 4.65 -18.10 4.32
C SER A 495 5.46 -18.84 3.26
N VAL A 496 6.54 -18.22 2.75
CA VAL A 496 7.42 -18.85 1.74
C VAL A 496 8.02 -20.16 2.26
N ALA A 497 8.51 -20.17 3.50
CA ALA A 497 9.04 -21.37 4.15
C ALA A 497 8.01 -22.49 4.29
N GLN A 498 6.78 -22.17 4.72
CA GLN A 498 5.71 -23.18 4.86
C GLN A 498 5.27 -23.75 3.50
N TRP A 499 5.13 -22.89 2.50
CA TRP A 499 4.76 -23.31 1.15
C TRP A 499 5.82 -24.22 0.53
N LEU A 500 7.09 -23.80 0.54
CA LEU A 500 8.18 -24.62 -0.01
C LEU A 500 8.34 -25.93 0.77
N GLY A 501 8.20 -25.88 2.10
CA GLY A 501 8.25 -27.05 2.98
C GLY A 501 7.11 -28.06 2.81
N SER A 502 6.02 -27.71 2.12
CA SER A 502 4.93 -28.64 1.77
C SER A 502 4.80 -28.89 0.26
N SER A 503 5.69 -28.28 -0.54
CA SER A 503 5.57 -28.27 -1.99
C SER A 503 5.88 -29.63 -2.62
N SER A 504 5.28 -29.90 -3.78
CA SER A 504 5.55 -31.07 -4.60
C SER A 504 5.58 -30.69 -6.09
N GLY A 505 6.45 -31.34 -6.85
CA GLY A 505 6.62 -31.09 -8.28
C GLY A 505 8.02 -31.42 -8.79
N GLU A 506 8.49 -30.66 -9.77
CA GLU A 506 9.75 -30.94 -10.45
C GLU A 506 10.54 -29.65 -10.71
N ALA A 507 11.87 -29.76 -10.67
CA ALA A 507 12.78 -28.70 -11.07
C ALA A 507 13.90 -29.29 -11.96
N ARG A 508 14.18 -28.62 -13.07
CA ARG A 508 15.24 -28.99 -14.02
C ARG A 508 16.11 -27.79 -14.33
N LEU A 509 17.42 -27.99 -14.31
CA LEU A 509 18.43 -27.00 -14.65
C LEU A 509 19.44 -27.63 -15.61
N TYR A 510 19.93 -26.86 -16.56
CA TYR A 510 21.01 -27.29 -17.44
C TYR A 510 21.86 -26.12 -17.91
N VAL A 511 23.08 -26.41 -18.36
CA VAL A 511 24.02 -25.42 -18.90
C VAL A 511 24.26 -25.68 -20.39
N ARG A 512 24.18 -24.63 -21.20
CA ARG A 512 24.59 -24.61 -22.62
C ARG A 512 25.91 -23.87 -22.79
N ASP A 513 26.71 -24.34 -23.75
CA ASP A 513 27.92 -23.68 -24.23
C ASP A 513 28.88 -23.24 -23.11
N GLY A 514 29.25 -24.18 -22.22
CA GLY A 514 30.00 -23.87 -21.00
C GLY A 514 31.51 -24.13 -21.09
N THR A 515 32.30 -23.33 -20.38
CA THR A 515 33.69 -23.64 -20.01
C THR A 515 33.89 -23.37 -18.53
N LEU A 516 34.78 -24.12 -17.88
CA LEU A 516 35.10 -23.99 -16.46
C LEU A 516 36.57 -23.68 -16.30
N SER A 517 36.93 -22.89 -15.29
CA SER A 517 38.34 -22.71 -14.95
C SER A 517 38.93 -24.04 -14.47
N ARG A 518 40.10 -24.40 -15.01
CA ARG A 518 40.82 -25.61 -14.58
C ARG A 518 41.12 -25.60 -13.09
N GLU A 519 41.41 -24.42 -12.54
CA GLU A 519 41.62 -24.23 -11.11
C GLU A 519 40.39 -24.59 -10.26
N LEU A 520 39.17 -24.22 -10.71
CA LEU A 520 37.94 -24.60 -10.01
C LEU A 520 37.73 -26.11 -10.05
N LEU A 521 38.02 -26.76 -11.19
CA LEU A 521 37.91 -28.20 -11.35
C LEU A 521 38.91 -28.96 -10.46
N ASP A 522 40.16 -28.48 -10.37
CA ASP A 522 41.21 -29.10 -9.56
C ASP A 522 40.96 -28.93 -8.05
N ARG A 523 40.45 -27.77 -7.62
CA ARG A 523 40.03 -27.55 -6.22
C ARG A 523 38.84 -28.43 -5.85
N ALA A 524 37.85 -28.57 -6.75
CA ALA A 524 36.71 -29.47 -6.54
C ALA A 524 37.13 -30.95 -6.51
N ALA A 525 38.22 -31.32 -7.19
CA ALA A 525 38.78 -32.68 -7.12
C ALA A 525 39.74 -32.90 -5.93
N LEU A 526 39.92 -31.90 -5.05
CA LEU A 526 40.91 -31.92 -3.95
C LEU A 526 42.32 -32.34 -4.42
N ASN A 527 42.71 -31.88 -5.61
CA ASN A 527 43.92 -32.31 -6.29
C ASN A 527 45.16 -31.53 -5.81
N VAL A 528 45.80 -31.99 -4.73
CA VAL A 528 46.95 -31.31 -4.12
C VAL A 528 48.18 -31.26 -5.03
N GLY A 529 48.35 -32.25 -5.93
CA GLY A 529 49.50 -32.34 -6.83
C GLY A 529 49.52 -31.28 -7.93
N SER A 530 48.38 -31.01 -8.58
CA SER A 530 48.30 -29.97 -9.62
C SER A 530 48.32 -28.55 -9.05
N ILE A 531 47.81 -28.35 -7.82
CA ILE A 531 47.85 -27.03 -7.14
C ILE A 531 49.29 -26.55 -6.90
N VAL A 532 50.21 -27.46 -6.59
CA VAL A 532 51.63 -27.12 -6.35
C VAL A 532 52.37 -26.83 -7.66
N VAL A 533 52.10 -27.60 -8.72
CA VAL A 533 52.71 -27.40 -10.05
C VAL A 533 52.14 -26.15 -10.75
N GLY A 534 50.83 -25.93 -10.65
CA GLY A 534 50.16 -24.77 -11.25
C GLY A 534 50.57 -23.42 -10.66
N LYS A 535 50.88 -23.38 -9.36
CA LYS A 535 51.45 -22.19 -8.70
C LYS A 535 52.88 -21.87 -9.16
N LEU A 536 53.61 -22.84 -9.70
CA LEU A 536 54.99 -22.67 -10.18
C LEU A 536 55.07 -22.37 -11.68
N PHE A 537 54.07 -22.76 -12.48
CA PHE A 537 54.11 -22.70 -13.95
C PHE A 537 52.92 -22.00 -14.65
N GLY A 538 51.90 -21.56 -13.91
CA GLY A 538 50.77 -20.76 -14.42
C GLY A 538 49.68 -21.57 -15.13
N ASP A 539 48.51 -21.70 -14.50
CA ASP A 539 47.42 -22.58 -14.96
C ASP A 539 46.16 -21.83 -15.42
N ASN A 540 46.32 -20.86 -16.33
CA ASN A 540 45.20 -20.13 -16.95
C ASN A 540 44.52 -20.92 -18.09
N LYS A 541 44.12 -22.18 -17.84
CA LYS A 541 43.44 -23.00 -18.86
C LYS A 541 41.95 -23.17 -18.56
N GLU A 542 41.13 -23.07 -19.60
CA GLU A 542 39.69 -23.35 -19.56
C GLU A 542 39.46 -24.82 -19.96
N VAL A 543 38.51 -25.47 -19.28
CA VAL A 543 38.08 -26.85 -19.56
C VAL A 543 36.67 -26.80 -20.12
N GLN A 544 36.47 -27.39 -21.30
CA GLN A 544 35.17 -27.36 -21.97
C GLN A 544 34.14 -28.26 -21.27
N LEU A 545 32.95 -27.71 -21.03
CA LEU A 545 31.81 -28.42 -20.48
C LEU A 545 31.05 -29.12 -21.61
N ARG A 546 30.88 -30.43 -21.51
CA ARG A 546 30.06 -31.21 -22.45
C ARG A 546 28.59 -31.12 -22.07
N CYS A 547 28.29 -31.27 -20.79
CA CYS A 547 26.96 -31.03 -20.24
C CYS A 547 27.03 -30.78 -18.73
N ALA A 548 26.12 -29.98 -18.21
CA ALA A 548 25.77 -29.98 -16.79
C ALA A 548 24.25 -29.97 -16.70
N VAL A 549 23.69 -30.95 -15.99
CA VAL A 549 22.25 -31.10 -15.81
C VAL A 549 21.94 -31.38 -14.34
N ALA A 550 20.78 -30.92 -13.87
CA ALA A 550 20.19 -31.30 -12.60
C ALA A 550 18.68 -31.46 -12.76
N ASP A 551 18.16 -32.63 -12.40
CA ASP A 551 16.73 -32.96 -12.38
C ASP A 551 16.35 -33.41 -10.97
N LEU A 552 15.43 -32.65 -10.37
CA LEU A 552 14.97 -32.84 -9.01
C LEU A 552 13.47 -33.14 -8.99
N ALA A 553 13.09 -34.17 -8.24
CA ALA A 553 11.70 -34.43 -7.90
C ALA A 553 11.44 -33.96 -6.47
N VAL A 554 10.41 -33.14 -6.27
CA VAL A 554 10.03 -32.60 -4.97
C VAL A 554 8.77 -33.29 -4.48
N ARG A 555 8.79 -33.80 -3.24
CA ARG A 555 7.63 -34.39 -2.57
C ARG A 555 7.56 -33.88 -1.15
N GLU A 556 6.48 -33.17 -0.82
CA GLU A 556 6.22 -32.62 0.52
C GLU A 556 7.43 -31.87 1.10
N GLY A 557 8.02 -30.99 0.31
CA GLY A 557 9.19 -30.19 0.68
C GLY A 557 10.54 -30.92 0.60
N LEU A 558 10.58 -32.24 0.38
CA LEU A 558 11.82 -32.98 0.17
C LEU A 558 12.14 -33.07 -1.32
N ALA A 559 13.14 -32.31 -1.77
CA ALA A 559 13.68 -32.39 -3.11
C ALA A 559 14.74 -33.50 -3.19
N THR A 560 14.50 -34.49 -4.03
CA THR A 560 15.41 -35.62 -4.29
C THR A 560 16.08 -35.43 -5.63
N VAL A 561 17.40 -35.54 -5.67
CA VAL A 561 18.17 -35.47 -6.91
C VAL A 561 17.98 -36.79 -7.68
N ARG A 562 17.23 -36.75 -8.79
CA ARG A 562 17.06 -37.92 -9.67
C ARG A 562 18.28 -38.11 -10.56
N THR A 563 18.78 -37.00 -11.09
CA THR A 563 19.99 -36.98 -11.92
C THR A 563 20.64 -35.63 -11.77
N ALA A 564 21.90 -35.59 -11.34
CA ALA A 564 22.71 -34.39 -11.43
C ALA A 564 24.12 -34.78 -11.83
N LYS A 565 24.49 -34.41 -13.06
CA LYS A 565 25.77 -34.79 -13.66
C LYS A 565 26.38 -33.57 -14.32
N LEU A 566 27.67 -33.36 -14.07
CA LEU A 566 28.51 -32.39 -14.74
C LEU A 566 29.61 -33.16 -15.45
N SER A 567 29.78 -32.93 -16.74
CA SER A 567 30.79 -33.62 -17.54
C SER A 567 31.57 -32.62 -18.38
N THR A 568 32.89 -32.74 -18.29
CA THR A 568 33.87 -32.02 -19.09
C THR A 568 34.68 -33.00 -19.92
N ASN A 569 35.63 -32.47 -20.71
CA ASN A 569 36.59 -33.31 -21.44
C ASN A 569 37.64 -33.97 -20.52
N GLU A 570 37.78 -33.53 -19.26
CA GLU A 570 38.79 -34.03 -18.32
C GLU A 570 38.19 -34.84 -17.15
N ALA A 571 36.90 -34.64 -16.83
CA ALA A 571 36.26 -35.23 -15.66
C ALA A 571 34.72 -35.36 -15.79
N VAL A 572 34.15 -36.27 -15.00
CA VAL A 572 32.71 -36.42 -14.75
C VAL A 572 32.47 -36.26 -13.24
N VAL A 573 31.42 -35.54 -12.88
CA VAL A 573 31.00 -35.31 -11.49
C VAL A 573 29.54 -35.69 -11.37
N ASP A 574 29.25 -36.65 -10.49
CA ASP A 574 27.89 -37.05 -10.15
C ASP A 574 27.49 -36.50 -8.78
N VAL A 575 26.28 -35.96 -8.69
CA VAL A 575 25.70 -35.45 -7.45
C VAL A 575 24.44 -36.22 -7.12
N THR A 576 24.34 -36.70 -5.87
CA THR A 576 23.18 -37.44 -5.36
C THR A 576 22.78 -36.89 -4.00
N GLY A 577 21.56 -37.18 -3.55
CA GLY A 577 21.10 -36.83 -2.21
C GLY A 577 19.79 -36.06 -2.20
N THR A 578 19.60 -35.28 -1.14
CA THR A 578 18.34 -34.62 -0.84
C THR A 578 18.52 -33.19 -0.31
N ILE A 579 17.49 -32.38 -0.53
CA ILE A 579 17.35 -31.02 0.01
C ILE A 579 15.98 -30.96 0.68
N ASP A 580 15.95 -30.76 1.99
CA ASP A 580 14.72 -30.62 2.76
C ASP A 580 14.38 -29.13 2.91
N MET A 581 13.30 -28.67 2.28
CA MET A 581 12.87 -27.27 2.29
C MET A 581 12.13 -26.88 3.59
N ALA A 582 11.60 -27.83 4.35
CA ALA A 582 10.92 -27.56 5.62
C ALA A 582 11.94 -27.32 6.75
N GLU A 583 12.98 -28.15 6.79
CA GLU A 583 14.10 -28.01 7.72
C GLU A 583 15.22 -27.11 7.20
N GLU A 584 15.19 -26.77 5.91
CA GLU A 584 16.25 -26.06 5.18
C GLU A 584 17.59 -26.79 5.27
N ARG A 585 17.57 -28.12 5.10
CA ARG A 585 18.76 -28.98 5.25
C ARG A 585 19.24 -29.53 3.93
N LEU A 586 20.56 -29.53 3.77
CA LEU A 586 21.27 -30.14 2.67
C LEU A 586 21.84 -31.49 3.11
N ASN A 587 21.73 -32.49 2.25
CA ASN A 587 22.48 -33.74 2.38
C ASN A 587 22.79 -34.27 0.98
N LEU A 588 23.85 -33.72 0.39
CA LEU A 588 24.32 -34.06 -0.94
C LEU A 588 25.66 -34.76 -0.87
N SER A 589 25.87 -35.72 -1.77
CA SER A 589 27.15 -36.40 -2.01
C SER A 589 27.59 -36.10 -3.44
N VAL A 590 28.81 -35.59 -3.58
CA VAL A 590 29.44 -35.21 -4.84
C VAL A 590 30.58 -36.17 -5.10
N LYS A 591 30.51 -36.91 -6.21
CA LYS A 591 31.49 -37.94 -6.59
C LYS A 591 32.23 -37.48 -7.85
N PRO A 592 33.41 -36.87 -7.70
CA PRO A 592 34.25 -36.54 -8.85
C PRO A 592 35.01 -37.77 -9.36
N ALA A 593 35.07 -37.92 -10.68
CA ALA A 593 35.84 -38.95 -11.39
C ALA A 593 36.60 -38.31 -12.55
N SER A 594 37.93 -38.46 -12.59
CA SER A 594 38.74 -37.98 -13.72
C SER A 594 38.76 -39.01 -14.85
N LEU A 595 38.60 -38.55 -16.09
CA LEU A 595 38.71 -39.36 -17.30
C LEU A 595 40.18 -39.61 -17.70
N GLU A 596 41.11 -38.82 -17.17
CA GLU A 596 42.54 -38.96 -17.41
C GLU A 596 43.23 -39.75 -16.29
N TRP A 597 44.34 -40.40 -16.64
CA TRP A 597 45.28 -40.96 -15.66
C TRP A 597 45.92 -39.83 -14.84
N LYS A 598 45.81 -39.88 -13.51
CA LYS A 598 46.35 -38.86 -12.61
C LYS A 598 47.27 -39.48 -11.55
N PHE A 599 48.35 -38.77 -11.25
CA PHE A 599 49.29 -39.07 -10.16
C PHE A 599 48.85 -38.32 -8.89
N PHE A 600 48.74 -39.01 -7.75
CA PHE A 600 48.34 -38.42 -6.45
C PHE A 600 46.90 -37.87 -6.37
N SER A 601 45.95 -38.49 -7.06
CA SER A 601 44.53 -38.09 -7.02
C SER A 601 43.75 -38.76 -5.88
N LEU A 602 43.13 -37.95 -5.02
CA LEU A 602 42.18 -38.40 -4.01
C LEU A 602 40.77 -38.40 -4.62
N ARG A 603 40.30 -39.55 -5.16
CA ARG A 603 38.88 -39.77 -5.57
C ARG A 603 37.92 -39.80 -4.38
N THR A 604 38.08 -38.91 -3.43
CA THR A 604 37.31 -38.92 -2.19
C THR A 604 35.97 -38.25 -2.48
N PRO A 605 34.83 -38.94 -2.24
CA PRO A 605 33.53 -38.31 -2.30
C PRO A 605 33.50 -37.07 -1.39
N LEU A 606 32.92 -35.99 -1.88
CA LEU A 606 32.65 -34.80 -1.10
C LEU A 606 31.21 -34.84 -0.61
N TYR A 607 30.94 -34.16 0.49
CA TYR A 607 29.58 -33.93 0.96
C TYR A 607 29.28 -32.44 1.03
N VAL A 608 28.00 -32.11 0.86
CA VAL A 608 27.42 -30.82 1.20
C VAL A 608 26.28 -31.09 2.17
N ARG A 609 26.50 -30.79 3.45
CA ARG A 609 25.56 -31.05 4.55
C ARG A 609 25.24 -29.76 5.31
N GLY A 610 24.43 -29.84 6.36
CA GLY A 610 24.08 -28.68 7.19
C GLY A 610 22.82 -27.97 6.70
N THR A 611 22.68 -26.69 7.04
CA THR A 611 21.51 -25.89 6.65
C THR A 611 21.78 -25.04 5.40
N LEU A 612 20.75 -24.59 4.70
CA LEU A 612 20.87 -23.69 3.54
C LEU A 612 21.64 -22.40 3.88
N GLY A 613 21.44 -21.87 5.09
CA GLY A 613 22.15 -20.67 5.55
C GLY A 613 23.59 -20.90 6.01
N LYS A 614 23.97 -22.16 6.28
CA LYS A 614 25.31 -22.52 6.73
C LYS A 614 25.70 -23.92 6.24
N PRO A 615 25.91 -24.08 4.92
CA PRO A 615 26.30 -25.36 4.35
C PRO A 615 27.70 -25.74 4.84
N ASP A 616 27.86 -27.00 5.23
CA ASP A 616 29.13 -27.63 5.58
C ASP A 616 29.60 -28.47 4.40
N VAL A 617 30.78 -28.12 3.87
CA VAL A 617 31.36 -28.75 2.68
C VAL A 617 32.68 -29.39 3.09
N GLY A 618 32.80 -30.69 2.85
CA GLY A 618 33.99 -31.44 3.24
C GLY A 618 34.18 -32.73 2.47
N ALA A 619 35.28 -33.42 2.75
CA ALA A 619 35.58 -34.73 2.19
C ALA A 619 35.13 -35.83 3.16
N GLU A 620 34.62 -36.94 2.65
CA GLU A 620 34.24 -38.07 3.51
C GLU A 620 35.47 -38.67 4.21
N PRO A 621 35.48 -38.74 5.56
CA PRO A 621 36.66 -39.17 6.31
C PRO A 621 36.94 -40.67 6.21
N GLY A 622 35.92 -41.50 5.96
CA GLY A 622 36.05 -42.96 5.93
C GLY A 622 37.08 -43.46 4.89
N PRO A 623 36.92 -43.16 3.60
CA PRO A 623 37.89 -43.51 2.56
C PRO A 623 39.28 -42.91 2.79
N LEU A 624 39.36 -41.72 3.41
CA LEU A 624 40.63 -41.06 3.74
C LEU A 624 41.38 -41.78 4.86
N LEU A 625 40.70 -42.15 5.94
CA LEU A 625 41.28 -42.88 7.07
C LEU A 625 41.73 -44.29 6.67
N LEU A 626 40.95 -44.97 5.83
CA LEU A 626 41.32 -46.30 5.32
C LEU A 626 42.59 -46.23 4.46
N ARG A 627 42.70 -45.21 3.59
CA ARG A 627 43.90 -44.98 2.78
C ARG A 627 45.11 -44.57 3.62
N ALA A 628 44.92 -43.71 4.62
CA ALA A 628 46.00 -43.32 5.55
C ALA A 628 46.50 -44.52 6.36
N GLY A 629 45.59 -45.36 6.87
CA GLY A 629 45.93 -46.60 7.57
C GLY A 629 46.68 -47.60 6.68
N ALA A 630 46.23 -47.78 5.43
CA ALA A 630 46.92 -48.63 4.45
C ALA A 630 48.32 -48.11 4.11
N ALA A 631 48.49 -46.79 3.96
CA ALA A 631 49.80 -46.18 3.72
C ALA A 631 50.75 -46.37 4.90
N ILE A 632 50.27 -46.24 6.14
CA ILE A 632 51.08 -46.50 7.35
C ILE A 632 51.47 -47.98 7.44
N ALA A 633 50.54 -48.90 7.18
CA ALA A 633 50.84 -50.33 7.16
C ALA A 633 51.88 -50.70 6.09
N ALA A 634 51.77 -50.12 4.90
CA ALA A 634 52.75 -50.28 3.82
C ALA A 634 54.11 -49.65 4.17
N ALA A 635 54.13 -48.52 4.88
CA ALA A 635 55.35 -47.87 5.37
C ALA A 635 56.16 -48.75 6.30
N VAL A 636 55.46 -49.47 7.19
CA VAL A 636 56.07 -50.38 8.16
C VAL A 636 56.56 -51.66 7.48
N ALA A 637 55.81 -52.18 6.51
CA ALA A 637 56.13 -53.45 5.85
C ALA A 637 57.21 -53.34 4.76
N ALA A 638 57.28 -52.22 4.04
CA ALA A 638 58.22 -52.01 2.94
C ALA A 638 58.54 -50.51 2.71
N PRO A 639 59.43 -49.89 3.51
CA PRO A 639 59.73 -48.46 3.44
C PRO A 639 60.23 -48.00 2.05
N ALA A 640 61.00 -48.86 1.36
CA ALA A 640 61.51 -48.58 0.01
C ALA A 640 60.43 -48.64 -1.08
N ALA A 641 59.32 -49.34 -0.86
CA ALA A 641 58.21 -49.42 -1.83
C ALA A 641 57.37 -48.15 -1.88
N LEU A 642 57.35 -47.35 -0.79
CA LEU A 642 56.63 -46.07 -0.76
C LEU A 642 57.24 -44.99 -1.67
N ALA A 643 58.54 -45.07 -1.98
CA ALA A 643 59.22 -44.09 -2.84
C ALA A 643 58.91 -44.28 -4.34
N LEU A 644 58.34 -45.44 -4.72
CA LEU A 644 58.12 -45.83 -6.11
C LEU A 644 56.67 -46.21 -6.44
N LEU A 645 55.74 -46.05 -5.49
CA LEU A 645 54.31 -46.18 -5.75
C LEU A 645 53.72 -44.79 -5.99
N PRO A 646 53.70 -44.28 -7.24
CA PRO A 646 52.71 -43.29 -7.55
C PRO A 646 51.36 -43.95 -7.27
N VAL A 647 50.54 -43.33 -6.42
CA VAL A 647 49.11 -43.64 -6.33
C VAL A 647 48.52 -43.26 -7.68
N THR A 648 48.70 -44.15 -8.65
CA THR A 648 48.18 -44.04 -10.00
C THR A 648 46.76 -44.53 -9.93
N VAL A 649 45.86 -43.70 -10.43
CA VAL A 649 44.46 -44.07 -10.51
C VAL A 649 44.11 -44.09 -11.99
N PRO A 650 43.77 -45.26 -12.56
CA PRO A 650 43.44 -45.34 -13.98
C PRO A 650 42.19 -44.51 -14.28
N GLY A 651 42.15 -43.83 -15.43
CA GLY A 651 41.02 -42.99 -15.85
C GLY A 651 39.68 -43.70 -15.72
N ALA A 652 38.63 -42.98 -15.34
CA ALA A 652 37.27 -43.52 -15.28
C ALA A 652 36.69 -43.69 -16.70
N ASP A 653 35.75 -44.62 -16.85
CA ASP A 653 35.01 -44.80 -18.11
C ASP A 653 34.15 -43.57 -18.43
N ASP A 654 34.07 -43.20 -19.71
CA ASP A 654 33.27 -42.08 -20.18
C ASP A 654 31.81 -42.51 -20.45
N ASP A 655 31.00 -42.49 -19.40
CA ASP A 655 29.60 -42.93 -19.41
C ASP A 655 28.57 -41.79 -19.34
N ALA A 656 29.01 -40.54 -19.53
CA ALA A 656 28.20 -39.39 -19.13
C ALA A 656 26.90 -39.21 -19.93
N GLN A 657 26.77 -39.84 -21.11
CA GLN A 657 25.56 -39.83 -21.95
C GLN A 657 24.91 -38.42 -22.05
N CYS A 658 25.70 -37.40 -22.40
CA CYS A 658 25.25 -36.00 -22.32
C CYS A 658 24.04 -35.68 -23.22
N ALA A 659 23.94 -36.27 -24.40
CA ALA A 659 22.83 -36.01 -25.34
C ALA A 659 21.45 -36.39 -24.75
N PRO A 660 21.22 -37.63 -24.26
CA PRO A 660 19.94 -37.97 -23.63
C PRO A 660 19.69 -37.19 -22.33
N LEU A 661 20.72 -36.86 -21.56
CA LEU A 661 20.59 -36.05 -20.34
C LEU A 661 20.08 -34.63 -20.64
N LEU A 662 20.65 -33.96 -21.66
CA LEU A 662 20.19 -32.65 -22.10
C LEU A 662 18.78 -32.71 -22.71
N ALA A 663 18.47 -33.76 -23.46
CA ALA A 663 17.12 -33.98 -24.01
C ALA A 663 16.08 -34.14 -22.90
N GLN A 664 16.43 -34.81 -21.80
CA GLN A 664 15.56 -34.94 -20.63
C GLN A 664 15.42 -33.61 -19.86
N ALA A 665 16.52 -32.87 -19.70
CA ALA A 665 16.53 -31.60 -18.97
C ALA A 665 15.69 -30.50 -19.63
N THR A 666 15.48 -30.57 -20.95
CA THR A 666 14.67 -29.62 -21.72
C THR A 666 13.18 -29.97 -21.78
N GLN A 667 12.77 -31.14 -21.27
CA GLN A 667 11.35 -31.50 -21.21
C GLN A 667 10.58 -30.58 -20.23
N PRO A 668 9.29 -30.32 -20.47
CA PRO A 668 8.46 -29.53 -19.56
C PRO A 668 8.37 -30.21 -18.18
N VAL A 669 8.60 -29.42 -17.14
CA VAL A 669 8.41 -29.83 -15.74
C VAL A 669 6.92 -29.93 -15.42
N LYS A 670 6.57 -30.80 -14.47
CA LYS A 670 5.19 -30.99 -14.01
C LYS A 670 5.04 -30.60 -12.56
N ALA A 671 4.00 -29.85 -12.25
CA ALA A 671 3.63 -29.58 -10.87
C ALA A 671 3.10 -30.87 -10.20
N GLY A 672 3.47 -31.10 -8.95
CA GLY A 672 3.01 -32.26 -8.18
C GLY A 672 1.59 -32.06 -7.64
N ARG A 673 1.00 -33.09 -7.03
CA ARG A 673 -0.21 -32.90 -6.22
C ARG A 673 0.17 -32.12 -4.96
N ALA A 674 -0.63 -31.13 -4.56
CA ALA A 674 -0.41 -30.44 -3.28
C ALA A 674 -0.49 -31.47 -2.15
N GLY A 675 0.58 -31.63 -1.37
CA GLY A 675 0.61 -32.51 -0.20
C GLY A 675 -0.26 -31.95 0.92
N ALA A 676 -0.83 -32.83 1.75
CA ALA A 676 -1.45 -32.41 3.01
C ALA A 676 -0.33 -32.03 4.00
N PRO A 677 -0.50 -31.00 4.86
CA PRO A 677 0.49 -30.70 5.88
C PRO A 677 0.65 -31.91 6.81
N VAL A 678 1.85 -32.51 6.80
CA VAL A 678 2.16 -33.61 7.72
C VAL A 678 2.24 -33.03 9.13
N ALA A 679 1.27 -33.36 9.98
CA ALA A 679 1.39 -33.11 11.41
C ALA A 679 2.56 -33.96 11.95
N ARG A 680 3.72 -33.34 12.19
CA ARG A 680 4.87 -34.03 12.79
C ARG A 680 4.99 -33.67 14.26
N THR A 681 4.96 -34.72 15.07
CA THR A 681 5.24 -34.75 16.49
C THR A 681 6.63 -34.15 16.76
N PRO A 682 6.83 -33.32 17.81
CA PRO A 682 8.13 -32.77 18.12
C PRO A 682 9.12 -33.91 18.37
N SER A 683 10.26 -33.90 17.67
CA SER A 683 11.41 -34.73 18.03
C SER A 683 11.89 -34.30 19.42
N ARG A 684 11.94 -35.25 20.35
CA ARG A 684 12.52 -35.07 21.70
C ARG A 684 14.00 -34.75 21.64
#